data_AF-Q5DM85-F1
#
_entry.id   AF-Q5DM85-F1
#
_cell.length_a   1.000
_cell.length_b   1.000
_cell.length_c   1.000
_cell.angle_alpha   90.00
_cell.angle_beta   90.00
_cell.angle_gamma   90.00
#
_symmetry.space_group_name_H-M   'P 1'
#
loop_
_entity.id
_entity.type
_entity.pdbx_description
1 polymer ?
#
loop_
_entity_poly.entity_id
_entity_poly.type
_entity_poly.pdbx_seq_one_letter_code
_entity_poly.pdbx_strand_id
1 'polypeptide(L)'
;MISRLIVKRAPLFLRAFATSEMVSLKIDGKTISVPKGIMLADAIKKAGANVPTMCYHPDLPTSGGICRVCLVESAKSPGYPIISCRTPVEEGMEIITQGSKMKEYRQANLALMLSRHPNACLSCASNTNCKTQDLSSNMNIGQCGFANSTPPKSSDTYDVTTAIERDNDKCINCDICVHTCSLQGLNALGFYNEEGHFVKSMGTLDTSECIQCGQCINRCPTGAITEKSEIRPVLDAINDPTKTVVFQMAPSIRVAVAEEFGFKPGEKILKNEIATALRKLGSNVFVLDTNFSADLTIIEEGHELIERLYRNVTGKKLLGDDHMPIELPMLTSCCPGWIMFMEKNYPDMLNHLSTCKSPQGMLGALIKGYWAKNIKKMDPKDIVSVSIMPCTAKKAEKERPQLRGDEGYKDVDYILTTRELAKMLKQSNIDLGKMEPTPFDKVMSEGTGAAVIFGVTGGVMEAALRTAYEVITGREVPFKNLNIEAVRGMDGIREAGIKLENVLDKYKAFEGVTVKVAIAHGPNNARKVMDIIKRAKDSGKPAPWHFVEVMACPGGCIGGGGQPKPTNLEIRQARTKLTFKEDMDLPLRKSHDNPEIKAIYETYLKEPLGHNSHHYLHTTYSSQKVRDMNLYNPNEAAGLDEILAKYPKEREYLLPIIIEEHDKKGYISDPSIVKISEYLGMYPAQIDSILSSYHYFPREHTSDAHVYMCTCHNCMMKGQGRLLKTIQETYDINKTHGGVAKDGSFTLHTLNWLGYCVNDAPAMMIKRKGTNYVETFTGLLEDNIDQRRKALKDLKKELPKWPKNNIKEMRSQRDGNGYSCMNTQAPIAEATKKAVSMGPEKVIEEIFKSNLVGRGGAGFRTGKKWESAYKTPATDKYVVCNADEGLPSTYKDWCLLNHEVKRKEVFTGMGICAKTIGAKRCFLYLRYEYRNLVPALEQAIKDVQRTCPELADLKYEIRLGGGPYVAGEENAQFESIEGRAPLPRKDRPGNVFPTMEGLFHKPTVINNVETFFAVPHIIQQGSQDFGEGKMPKLLSVTGDVEQPILIETHLNNYSLNHLLKEIDAKDIVAAEIGGCTEPIIFGSKFDTLFGFGKGTLNAVGSVVLFNSSCDLGKIYENKLKFMSEESCKQCVPCRDGSYIFHRAFKELRDTGKSSYNMRALSVASESAARSSICAHGKALEGLVKAAFDFMNKTKPNY
;
A
#
# COMPACT_ATOMS: atom_id res chain seq x y z
N MET A 1 21.09 -16.75 19.20
CA MET A 1 21.78 -16.92 17.88
C MET A 1 20.88 -16.52 16.69
N ILE A 2 19.57 -16.82 16.73
CA ILE A 2 18.57 -16.45 15.69
C ILE A 2 18.38 -14.92 15.54
N SER A 3 18.51 -14.15 16.62
CA SER A 3 18.38 -12.68 16.63
C SER A 3 19.45 -11.94 15.81
N ARG A 4 20.64 -12.53 15.60
CA ARG A 4 21.72 -11.95 14.77
C ARG A 4 21.52 -12.22 13.27
N LEU A 5 20.70 -13.20 12.88
CA LEU A 5 20.44 -13.54 11.47
C LEU A 5 19.34 -12.66 10.84
N ILE A 6 18.39 -12.18 11.65
CA ILE A 6 17.28 -11.34 11.16
C ILE A 6 17.77 -9.94 10.75
N VAL A 7 18.74 -9.37 11.48
CA VAL A 7 19.28 -8.02 11.19
C VAL A 7 20.13 -7.99 9.91
N LYS A 8 20.80 -9.10 9.55
CA LYS A 8 21.68 -9.14 8.37
C LYS A 8 20.94 -9.21 7.03
N ARG A 9 19.69 -9.71 7.01
CA ARG A 9 18.85 -9.85 5.80
C ARG A 9 17.79 -8.74 5.62
N ALA A 10 17.76 -7.76 6.52
CA ALA A 10 16.84 -6.63 6.40
C ALA A 10 17.33 -5.63 5.33
N PRO A 11 16.41 -5.03 4.52
CA PRO A 11 16.77 -3.96 3.59
C PRO A 11 17.48 -2.82 4.31
N LEU A 12 18.35 -2.08 3.59
CA LEU A 12 19.26 -1.05 4.13
C LEU A 12 18.59 -0.07 5.11
N PHE A 13 17.29 0.18 4.95
CA PHE A 13 16.50 1.08 5.79
C PHE A 13 16.33 0.61 7.24
N LEU A 14 16.30 -0.70 7.50
CA LEU A 14 16.27 -1.24 8.88
C LEU A 14 17.64 -1.15 9.56
N ARG A 15 18.72 -0.94 8.81
CA ARG A 15 20.06 -0.65 9.37
C ARG A 15 20.21 0.79 9.85
N ALA A 16 19.32 1.70 9.43
CA ALA A 16 19.42 3.13 9.75
C ALA A 16 19.23 3.46 11.24
N PHE A 17 18.74 2.52 12.06
CA PHE A 17 18.49 2.75 13.49
C PHE A 17 19.64 2.29 14.41
N ALA A 18 20.76 1.79 13.87
CA ALA A 18 21.83 1.22 14.68
C ALA A 18 23.25 1.53 14.18
N THR A 19 23.52 2.77 13.81
CA THR A 19 24.91 3.26 13.78
C THR A 19 25.10 4.24 14.94
N SER A 20 26.14 4.04 15.75
CA SER A 20 26.59 5.00 16.78
C SER A 20 27.30 6.22 16.17
N GLU A 21 27.45 6.24 14.85
CA GLU A 21 28.08 7.30 14.08
C GLU A 21 27.15 8.52 14.03
N MET A 22 27.63 9.63 14.59
CA MET A 22 26.96 10.93 14.52
C MET A 22 27.47 11.70 13.31
N VAL A 23 26.56 12.33 12.57
CA VAL A 23 26.89 13.18 11.42
C VAL A 23 26.48 14.62 11.67
N SER A 24 27.25 15.56 11.12
CA SER A 24 27.03 17.00 11.19
C SER A 24 26.36 17.52 9.93
N LEU A 25 25.33 18.34 10.10
CA LEU A 25 24.63 19.03 9.01
C LEU A 25 24.20 20.42 9.44
N LYS A 26 23.96 21.29 8.45
CA LYS A 26 23.51 22.66 8.64
C LYS A 26 22.06 22.79 8.17
N ILE A 27 21.18 23.26 9.05
CA ILE A 27 19.77 23.51 8.75
C ILE A 27 19.48 24.98 9.02
N ASP A 28 19.12 25.73 7.98
CA ASP A 28 18.86 27.17 8.03
C ASP A 28 19.96 27.97 8.75
N GLY A 29 21.23 27.62 8.49
CA GLY A 29 22.36 28.27 9.14
C GLY A 29 22.88 27.57 10.39
N LYS A 30 22.06 26.75 11.06
CA LYS A 30 22.38 26.13 12.35
C LYS A 30 23.01 24.74 12.16
N THR A 31 24.21 24.55 12.69
CA THR A 31 24.87 23.24 12.75
C THR A 31 24.24 22.37 13.84
N ILE A 32 23.90 21.14 13.50
CA ILE A 32 23.40 20.13 14.45
C ILE A 32 24.12 18.81 14.22
N SER A 33 24.16 17.97 15.27
CA SER A 33 24.69 16.62 15.20
C SER A 33 23.56 15.61 15.45
N VAL A 34 23.39 14.65 14.55
CA VAL A 34 22.34 13.62 14.62
C VAL A 34 22.89 12.24 14.25
N PRO A 35 22.24 11.14 14.68
CA PRO A 35 22.62 9.81 14.23
C PRO A 35 22.52 9.69 12.70
N LYS A 36 23.55 9.10 12.08
CA LYS A 36 23.59 8.85 10.63
C LYS A 36 22.39 8.01 10.19
N GLY A 37 21.79 8.39 9.08
CA GLY A 37 20.66 7.66 8.49
C GLY A 37 19.27 8.02 9.05
N ILE A 38 19.16 8.88 10.06
CA ILE A 38 17.87 9.45 10.46
C ILE A 38 17.24 10.21 9.27
N MET A 39 15.90 10.23 9.16
CA MET A 39 15.24 10.99 8.11
C MET A 39 15.47 12.50 8.32
N LEU A 40 15.73 13.22 7.22
CA LEU A 40 15.97 14.65 7.22
C LEU A 40 14.80 15.44 7.85
N ALA A 41 13.55 15.01 7.65
CA ALA A 41 12.40 15.63 8.30
C ALA A 41 12.48 15.59 9.84
N ASP A 42 12.99 14.50 10.42
CA ASP A 42 13.14 14.39 11.88
C ASP A 42 14.36 15.18 12.36
N ALA A 43 15.44 15.24 11.58
CA ALA A 43 16.60 16.08 11.87
C ALA A 43 16.26 17.58 11.85
N ILE A 44 15.45 18.02 10.89
CA ILE A 44 14.89 19.39 10.83
C ILE A 44 14.12 19.71 12.10
N LYS A 45 13.24 18.79 12.54
CA LYS A 45 12.48 18.95 13.79
C LYS A 45 13.40 19.06 15.01
N LYS A 46 14.45 18.24 15.09
CA LYS A 46 15.47 18.30 16.16
C LYS A 46 16.26 19.60 16.15
N ALA A 47 16.47 20.24 15.00
CA ALA A 47 17.11 21.55 14.92
C ALA A 47 16.28 22.70 15.49
N GLY A 48 14.98 22.48 15.72
CA GLY A 48 14.01 23.52 16.07
C GLY A 48 13.40 24.23 14.84
N ALA A 49 13.66 23.73 13.63
CA ALA A 49 13.03 24.19 12.41
C ALA A 49 11.77 23.37 12.10
N ASN A 50 10.86 23.93 11.30
CA ASN A 50 9.60 23.27 10.95
C ASN A 50 9.43 23.14 9.43
N VAL A 51 9.17 21.92 8.97
CA VAL A 51 8.78 21.62 7.59
C VAL A 51 7.48 20.81 7.64
N PRO A 52 6.45 21.23 6.90
CA PRO A 52 5.17 20.55 6.95
C PRO A 52 5.31 19.13 6.38
N THR A 53 4.62 18.18 7.00
CA THR A 53 4.50 16.81 6.50
C THR A 53 3.03 16.46 6.38
N MET A 54 2.63 15.63 5.42
CA MET A 54 1.25 15.12 5.34
C MET A 54 1.21 13.60 5.43
N CYS A 55 1.77 12.92 4.43
CA CYS A 55 1.75 11.45 4.33
C CYS A 55 2.86 10.73 5.13
N TYR A 56 3.60 11.44 5.98
CA TYR A 56 4.70 10.89 6.79
C TYR A 56 4.26 10.68 8.24
N HIS A 57 4.64 9.54 8.80
CA HIS A 57 4.45 9.24 10.21
C HIS A 57 5.70 8.51 10.74
N PRO A 58 6.29 8.92 11.88
CA PRO A 58 7.54 8.33 12.39
C PRO A 58 7.49 6.81 12.63
N ASP A 59 6.35 6.28 13.07
CA ASP A 59 6.17 4.83 13.25
C ASP A 59 6.03 4.03 11.93
N LEU A 60 6.04 4.69 10.76
CA LEU A 60 5.80 4.05 9.46
C LEU A 60 7.01 4.26 8.53
N PRO A 61 8.03 3.39 8.61
CA PRO A 61 9.29 3.57 7.87
C PRO A 61 9.14 3.49 6.35
N THR A 62 8.05 2.90 5.84
CA THR A 62 7.75 2.77 4.40
C THR A 62 6.70 3.78 3.91
N SER A 63 6.14 4.62 4.78
CA SER A 63 5.22 5.69 4.37
C SER A 63 6.01 6.98 4.06
N GLY A 64 5.30 8.02 3.60
CA GLY A 64 5.91 9.31 3.31
C GLY A 64 6.32 9.51 1.85
N GLY A 65 6.66 10.75 1.53
CA GLY A 65 7.20 11.18 0.24
C GLY A 65 6.17 11.46 -0.84
N ILE A 66 5.08 10.70 -0.94
CA ILE A 66 4.13 10.79 -2.06
C ILE A 66 3.40 12.14 -2.19
N CYS A 67 3.14 12.82 -1.07
CA CYS A 67 2.39 14.08 -1.04
C CYS A 67 3.20 15.30 -1.48
N ARG A 68 4.53 15.21 -1.42
CA ARG A 68 5.45 16.32 -1.75
C ARG A 68 5.17 17.63 -0.98
N VAL A 69 4.62 17.53 0.23
CA VAL A 69 4.45 18.66 1.17
C VAL A 69 5.73 18.90 1.99
N CYS A 70 6.59 17.88 2.14
CA CYS A 70 7.82 17.97 2.93
C CYS A 70 9.04 18.51 2.16
N LEU A 71 8.82 19.23 1.06
CA LEU A 71 9.91 19.67 0.19
C LEU A 71 10.77 20.74 0.89
N VAL A 72 12.07 20.52 0.83
CA VAL A 72 13.14 21.45 1.23
C VAL A 72 14.14 21.57 0.08
N GLU A 73 15.14 22.42 0.18
CA GLU A 73 16.19 22.50 -0.83
C GLU A 73 17.58 22.48 -0.19
N SER A 74 18.60 22.14 -0.98
CA SER A 74 19.99 22.28 -0.53
C SER A 74 20.50 23.68 -0.83
N ALA A 75 21.30 24.24 0.08
CA ALA A 75 22.04 25.47 -0.18
C ALA A 75 22.98 25.34 -1.40
N LYS A 76 23.44 24.12 -1.72
CA LYS A 76 24.31 23.84 -2.87
C LYS A 76 23.57 23.79 -4.21
N SER A 77 22.25 23.58 -4.18
CA SER A 77 21.40 23.49 -5.38
C SER A 77 20.07 24.22 -5.16
N PRO A 78 20.07 25.56 -5.08
CA PRO A 78 18.84 26.34 -4.86
C PRO A 78 17.77 26.04 -5.93
N GLY A 79 16.50 25.95 -5.51
CA GLY A 79 15.36 25.68 -6.40
C GLY A 79 15.11 24.20 -6.73
N TYR A 80 16.04 23.29 -6.37
CA TYR A 80 15.85 21.86 -6.56
C TYR A 80 15.29 21.18 -5.30
N PRO A 81 14.11 20.51 -5.39
CA PRO A 81 13.43 19.96 -4.24
C PRO A 81 14.07 18.66 -3.72
N ILE A 82 14.21 18.58 -2.40
CA ILE A 82 14.58 17.40 -1.62
C ILE A 82 13.35 16.96 -0.81
N ILE A 83 13.07 15.66 -0.84
CA ILE A 83 11.93 15.06 -0.12
C ILE A 83 12.40 14.71 1.30
N SER A 84 12.31 15.67 2.23
CA SER A 84 12.91 15.53 3.58
C SER A 84 12.45 14.28 4.35
N CYS A 85 11.20 13.85 4.22
CA CYS A 85 10.69 12.66 4.93
C CYS A 85 11.12 11.31 4.34
N ARG A 86 11.89 11.31 3.24
CA ARG A 86 12.44 10.10 2.59
C ARG A 86 13.95 10.20 2.33
N THR A 87 14.59 11.27 2.77
CA THR A 87 16.02 11.50 2.55
C THR A 87 16.75 11.23 3.86
N PRO A 88 17.56 10.16 3.98
CA PRO A 88 18.43 9.96 5.12
C PRO A 88 19.46 11.10 5.20
N VAL A 89 19.81 11.51 6.42
CA VAL A 89 20.85 12.52 6.64
C VAL A 89 22.23 11.94 6.38
N GLU A 90 23.05 12.71 5.65
CA GLU A 90 24.47 12.45 5.40
C GLU A 90 25.33 13.62 5.94
N GLU A 91 26.61 13.35 6.15
CA GLU A 91 27.60 14.33 6.60
C GLU A 91 27.70 15.52 5.63
N GLY A 92 27.75 16.73 6.18
CA GLY A 92 27.97 17.95 5.40
C GLY A 92 26.78 18.39 4.54
N MET A 93 25.58 17.86 4.80
CA MET A 93 24.35 18.38 4.20
C MET A 93 24.09 19.83 4.66
N GLU A 94 23.71 20.69 3.72
CA GLU A 94 23.28 22.07 3.99
C GLU A 94 21.87 22.28 3.41
N ILE A 95 20.91 22.48 4.30
CA ILE A 95 19.47 22.44 4.00
C ILE A 95 18.82 23.77 4.32
N ILE A 96 18.01 24.26 3.39
CA ILE A 96 17.15 25.44 3.50
C ILE A 96 15.70 24.98 3.55
N THR A 97 14.98 25.33 4.62
CA THR A 97 13.59 24.88 4.83
C THR A 97 12.53 25.86 4.31
N GLN A 98 12.91 27.13 4.15
CA GLN A 98 12.00 28.26 3.83
C GLN A 98 12.18 28.88 2.44
N GLY A 99 12.81 28.17 1.50
CA GLY A 99 12.95 28.60 0.11
C GLY A 99 11.63 29.00 -0.54
N SER A 100 11.62 30.14 -1.26
CA SER A 100 10.42 30.67 -1.93
C SER A 100 9.81 29.66 -2.89
N LYS A 101 10.64 29.01 -3.70
CA LYS A 101 10.18 28.01 -4.66
C LYS A 101 9.61 26.76 -4.00
N MET A 102 10.24 26.31 -2.91
CA MET A 102 9.73 25.19 -2.12
C MET A 102 8.37 25.52 -1.51
N LYS A 103 8.11 26.77 -1.09
CA LYS A 103 6.78 27.18 -0.60
C LYS A 103 5.73 27.07 -1.70
N GLU A 104 6.01 27.58 -2.90
CA GLU A 104 5.10 27.49 -4.05
C GLU A 104 4.78 26.02 -4.41
N TYR A 105 5.79 25.14 -4.48
CA TYR A 105 5.57 23.72 -4.76
C TYR A 105 4.74 23.03 -3.69
N ARG A 106 5.03 23.30 -2.41
CA ARG A 106 4.27 22.74 -1.29
C ARG A 106 2.79 23.17 -1.37
N GLN A 107 2.53 24.44 -1.66
CA GLN A 107 1.17 24.97 -1.85
C GLN A 107 0.45 24.31 -3.03
N ALA A 108 1.10 24.23 -4.19
CA ALA A 108 0.54 23.59 -5.38
C ALA A 108 0.23 22.10 -5.14
N ASN A 109 1.14 21.36 -4.51
CA ASN A 109 0.94 19.95 -4.19
C ASN A 109 -0.20 19.75 -3.19
N LEU A 110 -0.30 20.60 -2.15
CA LEU A 110 -1.41 20.55 -1.20
C LEU A 110 -2.75 20.87 -1.91
N ALA A 111 -2.79 21.88 -2.77
CA ALA A 111 -3.99 22.25 -3.53
C ALA A 111 -4.43 21.15 -4.51
N LEU A 112 -3.50 20.50 -5.22
CA LEU A 112 -3.78 19.35 -6.09
C LEU A 112 -4.42 18.20 -5.30
N MET A 113 -3.86 17.87 -4.14
CA MET A 113 -4.36 16.80 -3.27
C MET A 113 -5.76 17.09 -2.72
N LEU A 114 -6.11 18.37 -2.54
CA LEU A 114 -7.41 18.83 -2.05
C LEU A 114 -8.41 19.17 -3.17
N SER A 115 -8.03 18.98 -4.44
CA SER A 115 -8.91 19.29 -5.58
C SER A 115 -10.23 18.51 -5.59
N ARG A 116 -10.26 17.37 -4.90
CA ARG A 116 -11.41 16.46 -4.74
C ARG A 116 -11.89 16.31 -3.29
N HIS A 117 -11.32 17.05 -2.34
CA HIS A 117 -11.68 16.94 -0.93
C HIS A 117 -12.79 17.94 -0.58
N PRO A 118 -13.89 17.55 0.08
CA PRO A 118 -15.02 18.43 0.35
C PRO A 118 -14.71 19.53 1.38
N ASN A 119 -15.30 20.72 1.19
CA ASN A 119 -15.27 21.85 2.13
C ASN A 119 -16.28 21.71 3.29
N ALA A 120 -16.42 20.53 3.88
CA ALA A 120 -17.42 20.24 4.92
C ALA A 120 -16.87 20.44 6.35
N CYS A 121 -15.98 21.40 6.57
CA CYS A 121 -15.24 21.54 7.84
C CYS A 121 -16.15 21.79 9.05
N LEU A 122 -17.25 22.52 8.87
CA LEU A 122 -18.17 22.90 9.94
C LEU A 122 -18.96 21.71 10.51
N SER A 123 -19.20 20.68 9.69
CA SER A 123 -19.94 19.46 10.08
C SER A 123 -19.03 18.23 10.25
N CYS A 124 -17.74 18.34 9.92
CA CYS A 124 -16.81 17.22 9.94
C CYS A 124 -16.49 16.75 11.37
N ALA A 125 -16.44 15.44 11.58
CA ALA A 125 -16.08 14.85 12.87
C ALA A 125 -14.67 15.24 13.34
N SER A 126 -13.74 15.53 12.41
CA SER A 126 -12.37 15.96 12.67
C SER A 126 -12.19 17.48 12.74
N ASN A 127 -13.26 18.27 12.80
CA ASN A 127 -13.16 19.72 12.97
C ASN A 127 -12.24 20.08 14.15
N THR A 128 -11.37 21.08 13.99
CA THR A 128 -10.35 21.53 14.97
C THR A 128 -9.27 20.50 15.33
N ASN A 129 -9.31 19.29 14.75
CA ASN A 129 -8.33 18.23 14.94
C ASN A 129 -8.02 17.56 13.58
N CYS A 130 -7.76 18.40 12.57
CA CYS A 130 -7.54 17.99 11.19
C CYS A 130 -6.27 18.63 10.64
N LYS A 131 -5.27 17.80 10.32
CA LYS A 131 -3.99 18.26 9.78
C LYS A 131 -4.13 19.00 8.45
N THR A 132 -5.14 18.64 7.65
CA THR A 132 -5.48 19.37 6.42
C THR A 132 -5.95 20.78 6.72
N GLN A 133 -6.77 21.01 7.75
CA GLN A 133 -7.20 22.37 8.12
C GLN A 133 -5.97 23.20 8.55
N ASP A 134 -5.12 22.65 9.41
CA ASP A 134 -3.91 23.33 9.90
C ASP A 134 -2.98 23.73 8.76
N LEU A 135 -2.68 22.79 7.86
CA LEU A 135 -1.77 23.05 6.74
C LEU A 135 -2.38 24.01 5.72
N SER A 136 -3.70 23.93 5.48
CA SER A 136 -4.39 24.84 4.55
C SER A 136 -4.33 26.28 5.06
N SER A 137 -4.53 26.48 6.36
CA SER A 137 -4.40 27.77 7.04
C SER A 137 -2.95 28.28 6.99
N ASN A 138 -2.00 27.46 7.45
CA ASN A 138 -0.58 27.84 7.54
C ASN A 138 0.08 28.13 6.18
N MET A 139 -0.43 27.51 5.10
CA MET A 139 0.12 27.66 3.76
C MET A 139 -0.71 28.57 2.85
N ASN A 140 -1.83 29.12 3.32
CA ASN A 140 -2.71 30.02 2.57
C ASN A 140 -3.11 29.47 1.17
N ILE A 141 -3.58 28.23 1.11
CA ILE A 141 -3.88 27.55 -0.17
C ILE A 141 -5.08 28.12 -0.93
N GLY A 142 -5.90 28.96 -0.31
CA GLY A 142 -7.09 29.56 -0.93
C GLY A 142 -6.77 30.33 -2.22
N GLN A 143 -5.52 30.77 -2.38
CA GLN A 143 -5.06 31.49 -3.57
C GLN A 143 -4.64 30.57 -4.74
N CYS A 144 -4.54 29.25 -4.55
CA CYS A 144 -4.09 28.30 -5.58
C CYS A 144 -5.18 27.87 -6.57
N GLY A 145 -6.47 28.14 -6.31
CA GLY A 145 -7.56 28.00 -7.31
C GLY A 145 -7.94 26.58 -7.74
N PHE A 146 -7.38 25.52 -7.15
CA PHE A 146 -7.70 24.11 -7.50
C PHE A 146 -8.58 23.40 -6.48
N ALA A 147 -8.63 23.88 -5.23
CA ALA A 147 -9.37 23.22 -4.17
C ALA A 147 -10.86 23.18 -4.54
N ASN A 148 -11.47 21.99 -4.52
CA ASN A 148 -12.87 21.75 -4.93
C ASN A 148 -13.20 22.04 -6.40
N SER A 149 -12.22 22.07 -7.30
CA SER A 149 -12.49 22.26 -8.74
C SER A 149 -13.06 21.00 -9.43
N THR A 150 -13.22 19.91 -8.68
CA THR A 150 -13.69 18.62 -9.20
C THR A 150 -14.86 18.10 -8.36
N PRO A 151 -15.89 17.50 -8.99
CA PRO A 151 -16.97 16.84 -8.27
C PRO A 151 -16.46 15.81 -7.25
N PRO A 152 -17.23 15.54 -6.18
CA PRO A 152 -16.99 14.41 -5.27
C PRO A 152 -16.90 13.09 -6.02
N LYS A 153 -16.31 12.06 -5.38
CA LYS A 153 -16.14 10.75 -6.02
C LYS A 153 -17.47 9.98 -5.98
N SER A 154 -17.56 8.88 -6.74
CA SER A 154 -18.77 8.09 -7.03
C SER A 154 -19.49 7.47 -5.81
N SER A 155 -20.58 6.72 -6.03
CA SER A 155 -21.56 6.26 -5.03
C SER A 155 -21.08 5.30 -3.93
N ASP A 156 -19.88 4.71 -4.01
CA ASP A 156 -19.37 3.72 -3.05
C ASP A 156 -18.36 4.33 -2.05
N THR A 157 -18.59 5.58 -1.63
CA THR A 157 -17.64 6.33 -0.81
C THR A 157 -17.73 6.04 0.68
N TYR A 158 -18.75 5.36 1.18
CA TYR A 158 -19.00 5.21 2.61
C TYR A 158 -19.01 3.74 3.07
N ASP A 159 -18.24 3.44 4.10
CA ASP A 159 -18.10 2.09 4.69
C ASP A 159 -18.14 2.20 6.22
N VAL A 160 -18.96 1.37 6.86
CA VAL A 160 -19.24 1.45 8.30
C VAL A 160 -19.18 0.07 8.90
N THR A 161 -18.51 0.00 10.05
CA THR A 161 -18.53 -1.13 10.97
C THR A 161 -19.24 -0.74 12.26
N THR A 162 -19.33 -1.66 13.22
CA THR A 162 -19.81 -1.32 14.56
C THR A 162 -19.02 -0.19 15.23
N ALA A 163 -17.71 -0.08 14.98
CA ALA A 163 -16.83 0.87 15.68
C ALA A 163 -16.19 1.97 14.81
N ILE A 164 -16.13 1.78 13.50
CA ILE A 164 -15.38 2.61 12.56
C ILE A 164 -16.30 3.07 11.45
N GLU A 165 -16.24 4.37 11.13
CA GLU A 165 -16.85 5.00 9.97
C GLU A 165 -15.76 5.46 9.01
N ARG A 166 -16.00 5.26 7.72
CA ARG A 166 -15.07 5.61 6.68
C ARG A 166 -15.78 6.31 5.54
N ASP A 167 -15.28 7.49 5.21
CA ASP A 167 -15.78 8.38 4.17
C ASP A 167 -14.63 8.70 3.19
N ASN A 168 -14.70 8.11 2.00
CA ASN A 168 -13.70 8.24 0.97
C ASN A 168 -13.71 9.59 0.26
N ASP A 169 -14.79 10.39 0.36
CA ASP A 169 -14.79 11.74 -0.19
C ASP A 169 -13.82 12.63 0.59
N LYS A 170 -13.66 12.37 1.90
CA LYS A 170 -12.67 13.03 2.77
C LYS A 170 -11.25 12.44 2.64
N CYS A 171 -11.05 11.40 1.83
CA CYS A 171 -9.76 10.72 1.68
C CYS A 171 -8.84 11.45 0.68
N ILE A 172 -7.66 11.84 1.15
CA ILE A 172 -6.61 12.50 0.34
C ILE A 172 -5.61 11.51 -0.29
N ASN A 173 -5.85 10.19 -0.17
CA ASN A 173 -4.96 9.15 -0.67
C ASN A 173 -3.50 9.32 -0.19
N CYS A 174 -3.32 9.41 1.13
CA CYS A 174 -2.01 9.61 1.76
C CYS A 174 -1.32 8.31 2.20
N ASP A 175 -1.96 7.17 2.00
CA ASP A 175 -1.44 5.81 2.21
C ASP A 175 -1.16 5.40 3.66
N ILE A 176 -1.29 6.32 4.62
CA ILE A 176 -0.99 6.08 6.04
C ILE A 176 -1.85 4.94 6.62
N CYS A 177 -3.14 4.90 6.29
CA CYS A 177 -4.05 3.87 6.80
C CYS A 177 -3.71 2.47 6.28
N VAL A 178 -3.39 2.34 4.98
CA VAL A 178 -2.97 1.07 4.36
C VAL A 178 -1.65 0.59 4.97
N HIS A 179 -0.63 1.46 5.03
CA HIS A 179 0.66 1.11 5.65
C HIS A 179 0.52 0.76 7.14
N THR A 180 -0.39 1.42 7.86
CA THR A 180 -0.68 1.09 9.26
C THR A 180 -1.31 -0.28 9.37
N CYS A 181 -2.31 -0.60 8.54
CA CYS A 181 -2.98 -1.90 8.54
C CYS A 181 -2.01 -3.03 8.14
N SER A 182 -1.09 -2.75 7.21
CA SER A 182 -0.04 -3.68 6.81
C SER A 182 0.99 -3.93 7.91
N LEU A 183 1.42 -2.87 8.63
CA LEU A 183 2.29 -3.01 9.81
C LEU A 183 1.66 -3.88 10.90
N GLN A 184 0.34 -3.79 11.07
CA GLN A 184 -0.42 -4.64 11.99
C GLN A 184 -0.55 -6.10 11.49
N GLY A 185 -0.17 -6.45 10.26
CA GLY A 185 -0.27 -7.82 9.74
C GLY A 185 -1.72 -8.27 9.48
N LEU A 186 -2.61 -7.31 9.19
CA LEU A 186 -4.01 -7.55 8.86
C LEU A 186 -4.27 -7.35 7.36
N ASN A 187 -3.70 -6.28 6.79
CA ASN A 187 -3.88 -5.90 5.38
C ASN A 187 -5.35 -5.82 4.93
N ALA A 188 -6.26 -5.44 5.83
CA ALA A 188 -7.69 -5.26 5.54
C ALA A 188 -7.97 -4.07 4.60
N LEU A 189 -6.99 -3.19 4.37
CA LEU A 189 -7.09 -2.04 3.45
C LEU A 189 -6.00 -2.16 2.39
N GLY A 190 -6.35 -1.87 1.14
CA GLY A 190 -5.46 -1.84 -0.03
C GLY A 190 -5.69 -0.63 -0.92
N PHE A 191 -4.86 -0.49 -1.96
CA PHE A 191 -4.99 0.52 -3.02
C PHE A 191 -5.66 -0.05 -4.26
N TYR A 192 -6.54 0.75 -4.85
CA TYR A 192 -7.38 0.36 -5.98
C TYR A 192 -7.38 1.44 -7.05
N ASN A 193 -7.14 1.04 -8.31
CA ASN A 193 -7.06 1.94 -9.47
C ASN A 193 -8.32 1.92 -10.36
N GLU A 194 -9.49 1.65 -9.80
CA GLU A 194 -10.78 1.64 -10.52
C GLU A 194 -11.34 3.08 -10.65
N GLU A 195 -11.43 3.64 -11.86
CA GLU A 195 -11.99 5.00 -12.14
C GLU A 195 -11.34 6.17 -11.32
N GLY A 196 -10.20 5.91 -10.69
CA GLY A 196 -9.50 6.81 -9.79
C GLY A 196 -8.61 6.02 -8.83
N HIS A 197 -7.78 6.73 -8.06
CA HIS A 197 -6.97 6.10 -7.00
C HIS A 197 -7.77 6.11 -5.70
N PHE A 198 -7.96 4.94 -5.09
CA PHE A 198 -8.74 4.77 -3.87
C PHE A 198 -8.04 3.85 -2.89
N VAL A 199 -8.19 4.16 -1.60
CA VAL A 199 -8.07 3.13 -0.58
C VAL A 199 -9.41 2.38 -0.55
N LYS A 200 -9.47 1.07 -0.28
CA LYS A 200 -10.68 0.34 0.18
C LYS A 200 -10.29 -1.01 0.80
N SER A 201 -11.26 -1.68 1.43
CA SER A 201 -11.18 -3.11 1.74
C SER A 201 -11.61 -3.93 0.54
N MET A 202 -11.24 -5.21 0.52
CA MET A 202 -11.89 -6.19 -0.35
C MET A 202 -13.24 -6.55 0.31
N GLY A 203 -14.35 -6.20 -0.32
CA GLY A 203 -15.67 -6.16 0.35
C GLY A 203 -15.79 -4.96 1.31
N THR A 204 -16.57 -5.10 2.37
CA THR A 204 -16.69 -4.08 3.44
C THR A 204 -15.63 -4.31 4.52
N LEU A 205 -15.41 -3.30 5.38
CA LEU A 205 -14.49 -3.47 6.50
C LEU A 205 -14.93 -4.62 7.44
N ASP A 206 -16.23 -4.81 7.67
CA ASP A 206 -16.73 -5.89 8.54
C ASP A 206 -16.49 -7.29 7.96
N THR A 207 -16.61 -7.44 6.64
CA THR A 207 -16.38 -8.71 5.92
C THR A 207 -14.92 -8.90 5.49
N SER A 208 -14.00 -8.16 6.10
CA SER A 208 -12.56 -8.24 5.86
C SER A 208 -11.79 -8.73 7.10
N GLU A 209 -10.46 -8.81 6.99
CA GLU A 209 -9.53 -9.07 8.11
C GLU A 209 -9.48 -7.94 9.15
N CYS A 210 -10.32 -6.90 9.03
CA CYS A 210 -10.39 -5.82 9.99
C CYS A 210 -10.80 -6.36 11.38
N ILE A 211 -10.01 -6.03 12.39
CA ILE A 211 -10.30 -6.30 13.81
C ILE A 211 -10.79 -5.05 14.55
N GLN A 212 -11.22 -4.03 13.81
CA GLN A 212 -11.72 -2.75 14.30
C GLN A 212 -10.83 -2.03 15.35
N CYS A 213 -9.51 -2.27 15.33
CA CYS A 213 -8.56 -1.74 16.34
C CYS A 213 -8.35 -0.21 16.29
N GLY A 214 -8.78 0.44 15.21
CA GLY A 214 -8.74 1.91 15.05
C GLY A 214 -7.34 2.51 14.88
N GLN A 215 -6.30 1.71 14.65
CA GLN A 215 -4.96 2.23 14.38
C GLN A 215 -4.92 3.10 13.10
N CYS A 216 -5.74 2.76 12.10
CA CYS A 216 -5.94 3.59 10.91
C CYS A 216 -6.58 4.96 11.23
N ILE A 217 -7.52 5.00 12.19
CA ILE A 217 -8.14 6.25 12.67
C ILE A 217 -7.09 7.15 13.33
N ASN A 218 -6.29 6.60 14.24
CA ASN A 218 -5.30 7.34 15.02
C ASN A 218 -4.31 8.13 14.12
N ARG A 219 -4.03 7.60 12.92
CA ARG A 219 -3.04 8.18 12.00
C ARG A 219 -3.66 8.88 10.78
N CYS A 220 -4.98 8.84 10.61
CA CYS A 220 -5.65 9.54 9.52
C CYS A 220 -5.49 11.06 9.71
N PRO A 221 -4.92 11.80 8.73
CA PRO A 221 -4.73 13.24 8.85
C PRO A 221 -5.99 14.06 8.55
N THR A 222 -7.08 13.41 8.12
CA THR A 222 -8.37 14.01 7.76
C THR A 222 -9.52 13.33 8.50
N GLY A 223 -10.76 13.70 8.18
CA GLY A 223 -11.97 13.00 8.64
C GLY A 223 -12.39 11.80 7.80
N ALA A 224 -11.47 11.19 7.03
CA ALA A 224 -11.79 10.07 6.16
C ALA A 224 -12.04 8.75 6.90
N ILE A 225 -11.43 8.56 8.07
CA ILE A 225 -11.68 7.38 8.90
C ILE A 225 -11.79 7.84 10.36
N THR A 226 -12.95 7.64 10.96
CA THR A 226 -13.29 8.06 12.31
C THR A 226 -13.91 6.91 13.10
N GLU A 227 -13.95 7.05 14.41
CA GLU A 227 -14.78 6.22 15.28
C GLU A 227 -16.27 6.52 15.04
N LYS A 228 -17.11 5.50 15.13
CA LYS A 228 -18.56 5.67 15.12
C LYS A 228 -19.00 6.35 16.41
N SER A 229 -19.50 7.58 16.29
CA SER A 229 -19.80 8.43 17.45
C SER A 229 -21.03 7.94 18.23
N GLU A 230 -20.89 7.79 19.54
CA GLU A 230 -22.00 7.48 20.47
C GLU A 230 -22.29 8.63 21.44
N ILE A 231 -21.71 9.82 21.22
CA ILE A 231 -21.92 11.01 22.06
C ILE A 231 -23.40 11.38 22.19
N ARG A 232 -24.13 11.44 21.06
CA ARG A 232 -25.52 11.89 21.08
C ARG A 232 -26.44 10.95 21.88
N PRO A 233 -26.45 9.63 21.64
CA PRO A 233 -27.19 8.68 22.47
C PRO A 233 -26.85 8.77 23.97
N VAL A 234 -25.57 8.99 24.33
CA VAL A 234 -25.17 9.16 25.74
C VAL A 234 -25.74 10.44 26.34
N LEU A 235 -25.68 11.57 25.63
CA LEU A 235 -26.29 12.82 26.10
C LEU A 235 -27.81 12.71 26.20
N ASP A 236 -28.46 12.00 25.28
CA ASP A 236 -29.90 11.73 25.35
C ASP A 236 -30.24 10.91 26.61
N ALA A 237 -29.45 9.89 26.92
CA ALA A 237 -29.62 9.09 28.15
C ALA A 237 -29.39 9.89 29.44
N ILE A 238 -28.43 10.83 29.44
CA ILE A 238 -28.18 11.72 30.61
C ILE A 238 -29.37 12.67 30.83
N ASN A 239 -29.98 13.13 29.75
CA ASN A 239 -31.11 14.07 29.81
C ASN A 239 -32.46 13.39 30.06
N ASP A 240 -32.53 12.06 30.01
CA ASP A 240 -33.74 11.30 30.31
C ASP A 240 -33.88 11.12 31.84
N PRO A 241 -34.88 11.75 32.49
CA PRO A 241 -35.04 11.68 33.94
C PRO A 241 -35.45 10.28 34.42
N THR A 242 -35.91 9.40 33.53
CA THR A 242 -36.26 8.01 33.86
C THR A 242 -35.06 7.08 33.87
N LYS A 243 -33.89 7.57 33.39
CA LYS A 243 -32.68 6.78 33.29
C LYS A 243 -31.64 7.20 34.33
N THR A 244 -30.84 6.23 34.72
CA THR A 244 -29.64 6.42 35.54
C THR A 244 -28.42 6.01 34.73
N VAL A 245 -27.52 6.97 34.48
CA VAL A 245 -26.34 6.74 33.65
C VAL A 245 -25.16 6.40 34.54
N VAL A 246 -24.55 5.23 34.31
CA VAL A 246 -23.39 4.76 35.07
C VAL A 246 -22.19 4.71 34.15
N PHE A 247 -21.23 5.58 34.39
CA PHE A 247 -19.96 5.60 33.68
C PHE A 247 -18.97 4.63 34.31
N GLN A 248 -18.17 3.96 33.49
CA GLN A 248 -16.94 3.30 33.89
C GLN A 248 -15.75 3.78 33.04
N MET A 249 -14.58 3.92 33.65
CA MET A 249 -13.39 4.47 32.99
C MET A 249 -12.22 3.50 32.95
N ALA A 250 -11.66 3.27 31.75
CA ALA A 250 -10.48 2.44 31.57
C ALA A 250 -9.18 3.07 32.12
N PRO A 251 -8.16 2.25 32.48
CA PRO A 251 -6.90 2.73 33.03
C PRO A 251 -6.20 3.78 32.16
N SER A 252 -6.17 3.61 30.84
CA SER A 252 -5.40 4.51 29.95
C SER A 252 -6.05 5.86 29.67
N ILE A 253 -7.30 6.10 30.11
CA ILE A 253 -7.99 7.38 29.88
C ILE A 253 -7.32 8.49 30.70
N ARG A 254 -7.10 8.23 31.99
CA ARG A 254 -6.59 9.20 32.98
C ARG A 254 -5.22 9.77 32.64
N VAL A 255 -4.39 9.04 31.87
CA VAL A 255 -3.03 9.44 31.48
C VAL A 255 -2.94 10.08 30.10
N ALA A 256 -4.03 10.08 29.32
CA ALA A 256 -4.03 10.54 27.92
C ALA A 256 -5.02 11.69 27.67
N VAL A 257 -6.17 11.72 28.35
CA VAL A 257 -7.24 12.70 28.11
C VAL A 257 -6.78 14.15 28.23
N ALA A 258 -5.80 14.44 29.09
CA ALA A 258 -5.25 15.78 29.30
C ALA A 258 -4.69 16.40 28.01
N GLU A 259 -4.20 15.57 27.08
CA GLU A 259 -3.68 16.01 25.78
C GLU A 259 -4.74 16.75 24.95
N GLU A 260 -6.01 16.34 25.06
CA GLU A 260 -7.12 17.01 24.39
C GLU A 260 -7.46 18.38 24.99
N PHE A 261 -6.93 18.70 26.17
CA PHE A 261 -7.12 19.98 26.87
C PHE A 261 -5.83 20.83 26.91
N GLY A 262 -4.87 20.53 26.03
CA GLY A 262 -3.67 21.36 25.82
C GLY A 262 -2.44 21.00 26.66
N PHE A 263 -2.53 19.98 27.52
CA PHE A 263 -1.38 19.46 28.26
C PHE A 263 -0.46 18.62 27.36
N LYS A 264 0.83 18.52 27.71
CA LYS A 264 1.76 17.65 26.98
C LYS A 264 1.54 16.18 27.37
N PRO A 265 1.83 15.23 26.46
CA PRO A 265 1.80 13.81 26.77
C PRO A 265 2.67 13.46 27.99
N GLY A 266 2.11 12.72 28.94
CA GLY A 266 2.80 12.33 30.17
C GLY A 266 2.91 13.43 31.25
N GLU A 267 2.24 14.57 31.08
CA GLU A 267 2.32 15.70 32.03
C GLU A 267 1.39 15.56 33.24
N LYS A 268 0.10 15.23 33.02
CA LYS A 268 -0.93 15.27 34.07
C LYS A 268 -1.85 14.04 34.04
N ILE A 269 -2.20 13.56 35.24
CA ILE A 269 -3.23 12.54 35.46
C ILE A 269 -4.52 13.25 35.87
N LEU A 270 -5.62 13.03 35.15
CA LEU A 270 -6.91 13.69 35.38
C LEU A 270 -8.02 12.68 35.68
N LYS A 271 -7.91 11.88 36.76
CA LYS A 271 -8.92 10.85 37.07
C LYS A 271 -10.13 11.41 37.82
N ASN A 272 -9.89 12.23 38.84
CA ASN A 272 -10.96 12.74 39.71
C ASN A 272 -11.68 13.93 39.06
N GLU A 273 -10.97 14.70 38.24
CA GLU A 273 -11.51 15.78 37.42
C GLU A 273 -12.51 15.25 36.39
N ILE A 274 -12.25 14.07 35.80
CA ILE A 274 -13.20 13.37 34.93
C ILE A 274 -14.47 13.01 35.71
N ALA A 275 -14.33 12.43 36.91
CA ALA A 275 -15.49 12.08 37.73
C ALA A 275 -16.35 13.30 38.04
N THR A 276 -15.72 14.42 38.44
CA THR A 276 -16.45 15.69 38.65
C THR A 276 -17.14 16.17 37.38
N ALA A 277 -16.45 16.13 36.24
CA ALA A 277 -16.98 16.60 34.97
C ALA A 277 -18.20 15.79 34.51
N LEU A 278 -18.15 14.47 34.63
CA LEU A 278 -19.26 13.60 34.26
C LEU A 278 -20.49 13.83 35.15
N ARG A 279 -20.32 13.98 36.47
CA ARG A 279 -21.44 14.30 37.37
C ARG A 279 -22.06 15.66 37.09
N LYS A 280 -21.29 16.63 36.59
CA LYS A 280 -21.84 17.93 36.19
C LYS A 280 -22.76 17.85 34.96
N LEU A 281 -22.73 16.76 34.19
CA LEU A 281 -23.59 16.61 33.01
C LEU A 281 -25.05 16.28 33.37
N GLY A 282 -25.32 15.70 34.54
CA GLY A 282 -26.70 15.37 34.95
C GLY A 282 -26.80 14.86 36.39
N SER A 283 -27.99 14.98 36.98
CA SER A 283 -28.23 14.66 38.40
C SER A 283 -28.27 13.15 38.72
N ASN A 284 -28.58 12.30 37.73
CA ASN A 284 -28.66 10.84 37.87
C ASN A 284 -27.44 10.15 37.23
N VAL A 285 -26.24 10.72 37.43
CA VAL A 285 -24.98 10.21 36.88
C VAL A 285 -24.09 9.66 37.98
N PHE A 286 -23.66 8.40 37.83
CA PHE A 286 -22.68 7.75 38.69
C PHE A 286 -21.40 7.46 37.90
N VAL A 287 -20.25 7.54 38.55
CA VAL A 287 -18.94 7.31 37.94
C VAL A 287 -18.17 6.27 38.73
N LEU A 288 -18.01 5.09 38.12
CA LEU A 288 -17.23 3.96 38.61
C LEU A 288 -15.91 3.82 37.85
N ASP A 289 -15.03 2.92 38.31
CA ASP A 289 -13.69 2.74 37.74
C ASP A 289 -13.49 1.30 37.23
N THR A 290 -13.10 1.15 35.96
CA THR A 290 -12.79 -0.16 35.37
C THR A 290 -11.53 -0.77 35.99
N ASN A 291 -10.72 -0.01 36.74
CA ASN A 291 -9.61 -0.57 37.50
C ASN A 291 -10.09 -1.59 38.55
N PHE A 292 -11.29 -1.42 39.14
CA PHE A 292 -11.87 -2.41 40.05
C PHE A 292 -12.04 -3.77 39.35
N SER A 293 -12.66 -3.79 38.17
CA SER A 293 -12.84 -5.04 37.42
C SER A 293 -11.57 -5.54 36.75
N ALA A 294 -10.55 -4.71 36.56
CA ALA A 294 -9.22 -5.15 36.15
C ALA A 294 -8.55 -5.98 37.26
N ASP A 295 -8.66 -5.55 38.53
CA ASP A 295 -8.24 -6.40 39.65
C ASP A 295 -9.03 -7.70 39.70
N LEU A 296 -10.35 -7.64 39.47
CA LEU A 296 -11.22 -8.82 39.41
C LEU A 296 -10.82 -9.78 38.28
N THR A 297 -10.45 -9.24 37.12
CA THR A 297 -9.91 -10.03 36.00
C THR A 297 -8.64 -10.76 36.41
N ILE A 298 -7.72 -10.12 37.16
CA ILE A 298 -6.51 -10.77 37.66
C ILE A 298 -6.80 -11.89 38.65
N ILE A 299 -7.84 -11.74 39.48
CA ILE A 299 -8.24 -12.83 40.36
C ILE A 299 -8.71 -14.02 39.53
N GLU A 300 -9.67 -13.85 38.63
CA GLU A 300 -10.19 -14.97 37.82
C GLU A 300 -9.14 -15.55 36.87
N GLU A 301 -8.45 -14.72 36.09
CA GLU A 301 -7.46 -15.15 35.10
C GLU A 301 -6.22 -15.74 35.77
N GLY A 302 -5.82 -15.22 36.93
CA GLY A 302 -4.75 -15.78 37.74
C GLY A 302 -5.09 -17.18 38.27
N HIS A 303 -6.31 -17.39 38.77
CA HIS A 303 -6.76 -18.70 39.21
C HIS A 303 -6.97 -19.67 38.03
N GLU A 304 -7.45 -19.19 36.88
CA GLU A 304 -7.57 -19.99 35.65
C GLU A 304 -6.20 -20.48 35.19
N LEU A 305 -5.17 -19.62 35.22
CA LEU A 305 -3.79 -20.03 34.91
C LEU A 305 -3.30 -21.12 35.87
N ILE A 306 -3.50 -20.92 37.17
CA ILE A 306 -3.12 -21.89 38.22
C ILE A 306 -3.80 -23.24 37.95
N GLU A 307 -5.11 -23.23 37.65
CA GLU A 307 -5.88 -24.44 37.38
C GLU A 307 -5.39 -25.17 36.13
N ARG A 308 -5.20 -24.45 35.02
CA ARG A 308 -4.69 -25.05 33.77
C ARG A 308 -3.30 -25.64 33.97
N LEU A 309 -2.40 -24.92 34.65
CA LEU A 309 -1.07 -25.44 35.00
C LEU A 309 -1.18 -26.69 35.89
N TYR A 310 -2.03 -26.66 36.91
CA TYR A 310 -2.18 -27.76 37.87
C TYR A 310 -2.70 -29.02 37.18
N ARG A 311 -3.72 -28.91 36.33
CA ARG A 311 -4.24 -30.03 35.53
C ARG A 311 -3.19 -30.60 34.58
N ASN A 312 -2.41 -29.75 33.90
CA ASN A 312 -1.36 -30.20 32.99
C ASN A 312 -0.18 -30.89 33.71
N VAL A 313 0.12 -30.48 34.95
CA VAL A 313 1.21 -31.08 35.76
C VAL A 313 0.75 -32.36 36.48
N THR A 314 -0.47 -32.38 37.01
CA THR A 314 -0.92 -33.44 37.93
C THR A 314 -1.98 -34.38 37.35
N GLY A 315 -2.65 -34.00 36.26
CA GLY A 315 -3.83 -34.69 35.74
C GLY A 315 -5.09 -34.54 36.62
N LYS A 316 -5.02 -33.78 37.72
CA LYS A 316 -6.12 -33.59 38.67
C LYS A 316 -6.68 -32.17 38.60
N LYS A 317 -7.98 -32.04 38.88
CA LYS A 317 -8.66 -30.74 39.05
C LYS A 317 -8.35 -30.15 40.42
N LEU A 318 -8.09 -28.84 40.49
CA LEU A 318 -7.94 -28.12 41.77
C LEU A 318 -9.16 -27.22 42.06
N LEU A 319 -9.61 -26.45 41.07
CA LEU A 319 -10.73 -25.51 41.11
C LEU A 319 -11.54 -25.58 39.79
N GLY A 320 -12.69 -24.90 39.75
CA GLY A 320 -13.49 -24.74 38.54
C GLY A 320 -14.30 -25.96 38.11
N ASP A 321 -14.99 -25.82 36.99
CA ASP A 321 -15.84 -26.86 36.39
C ASP A 321 -15.02 -27.86 35.54
N ASP A 322 -15.57 -29.05 35.31
CA ASP A 322 -14.99 -30.08 34.44
C ASP A 322 -14.96 -29.65 32.97
N HIS A 323 -15.85 -28.74 32.57
CA HIS A 323 -15.94 -28.24 31.19
C HIS A 323 -14.99 -27.08 30.86
N MET A 324 -14.20 -26.60 31.83
CA MET A 324 -13.25 -25.51 31.59
C MET A 324 -12.09 -25.95 30.66
N PRO A 325 -11.68 -25.12 29.67
CA PRO A 325 -10.53 -25.43 28.82
C PRO A 325 -9.24 -25.62 29.62
N ILE A 326 -8.41 -26.57 29.20
CA ILE A 326 -7.16 -26.95 29.88
C ILE A 326 -5.91 -26.69 29.02
N GLU A 327 -6.10 -26.17 27.81
CA GLU A 327 -5.05 -26.01 26.82
C GLU A 327 -4.01 -24.96 27.24
N LEU A 328 -2.72 -25.31 27.05
CA LEU A 328 -1.57 -24.42 27.25
C LEU A 328 -0.85 -24.13 25.93
N PRO A 329 -0.39 -22.88 25.70
CA PRO A 329 -0.42 -21.76 26.64
C PRO A 329 -1.83 -21.19 26.81
N MET A 330 -2.12 -20.67 27.99
CA MET A 330 -3.26 -19.78 28.19
C MET A 330 -2.95 -18.43 27.51
N LEU A 331 -3.93 -17.83 26.86
CA LEU A 331 -3.81 -16.58 26.14
C LEU A 331 -4.76 -15.55 26.76
N THR A 332 -4.31 -14.33 27.00
CA THR A 332 -5.18 -13.29 27.58
C THR A 332 -6.39 -12.98 26.69
N SER A 333 -7.53 -12.66 27.29
CA SER A 333 -8.80 -12.42 26.57
C SER A 333 -9.31 -10.96 26.63
N CYS A 334 -8.64 -10.09 27.39
CA CYS A 334 -9.15 -8.74 27.70
C CYS A 334 -9.12 -7.74 26.52
N CYS A 335 -8.34 -8.02 25.46
CA CYS A 335 -8.19 -7.16 24.29
C CYS A 335 -9.12 -7.60 23.12
N PRO A 336 -10.18 -6.84 22.79
CA PRO A 336 -11.16 -7.29 21.79
C PRO A 336 -10.61 -7.36 20.35
N GLY A 337 -9.62 -6.52 20.01
CA GLY A 337 -8.93 -6.63 18.72
C GLY A 337 -8.15 -7.93 18.59
N TRP A 338 -7.59 -8.43 19.70
CA TRP A 338 -6.90 -9.71 19.75
C TRP A 338 -7.89 -10.88 19.67
N ILE A 339 -9.02 -10.79 20.38
CA ILE A 339 -10.10 -11.78 20.26
C ILE A 339 -10.57 -11.91 18.81
N MET A 340 -10.92 -10.80 18.15
CA MET A 340 -11.33 -10.84 16.73
C MET A 340 -10.24 -11.40 15.82
N PHE A 341 -8.96 -11.12 16.11
CA PHE A 341 -7.86 -11.71 15.36
C PHE A 341 -7.84 -13.25 15.50
N MET A 342 -7.99 -13.77 16.72
CA MET A 342 -8.08 -15.21 16.98
C MET A 342 -9.29 -15.86 16.30
N GLU A 343 -10.48 -15.26 16.45
CA GLU A 343 -11.73 -15.76 15.85
C GLU A 343 -11.64 -15.83 14.32
N LYS A 344 -10.92 -14.89 13.68
CA LYS A 344 -10.77 -14.83 12.22
C LYS A 344 -9.63 -15.71 11.70
N ASN A 345 -8.49 -15.78 12.40
CA ASN A 345 -7.25 -16.36 11.87
C ASN A 345 -6.84 -17.70 12.52
N TYR A 346 -7.29 -17.99 13.75
CA TYR A 346 -6.94 -19.19 14.51
C TYR A 346 -8.16 -19.80 15.23
N PRO A 347 -9.28 -20.07 14.51
CA PRO A 347 -10.52 -20.56 15.13
C PRO A 347 -10.38 -21.94 15.80
N ASP A 348 -9.41 -22.75 15.38
CA ASP A 348 -9.06 -24.05 15.96
C ASP A 348 -8.25 -23.97 17.26
N MET A 349 -7.96 -22.75 17.73
CA MET A 349 -7.15 -22.48 18.91
C MET A 349 -7.89 -21.62 19.96
N LEU A 350 -9.21 -21.42 19.83
CA LEU A 350 -9.98 -20.56 20.73
C LEU A 350 -9.97 -21.03 22.19
N ASN A 351 -9.84 -22.34 22.45
CA ASN A 351 -9.75 -22.89 23.81
C ASN A 351 -8.50 -22.42 24.59
N HIS A 352 -7.48 -21.92 23.89
CA HIS A 352 -6.32 -21.32 24.56
C HIS A 352 -6.65 -19.96 25.21
N LEU A 353 -7.70 -19.26 24.78
CA LEU A 353 -8.09 -18.00 25.39
C LEU A 353 -8.57 -18.22 26.83
N SER A 354 -8.21 -17.29 27.71
CA SER A 354 -8.84 -17.18 29.03
C SER A 354 -10.35 -17.05 28.85
N THR A 355 -11.10 -17.75 29.70
CA THR A 355 -12.55 -17.68 29.74
C THR A 355 -13.04 -16.39 30.39
N CYS A 356 -12.17 -15.59 30.99
CA CYS A 356 -12.54 -14.32 31.59
C CYS A 356 -13.11 -13.33 30.56
N LYS A 357 -14.18 -12.63 30.91
CA LYS A 357 -14.61 -11.40 30.25
C LYS A 357 -13.53 -10.34 30.42
N SER A 358 -13.49 -9.35 29.54
CA SER A 358 -12.62 -8.21 29.75
C SER A 358 -13.05 -7.38 30.97
N PRO A 359 -12.18 -6.53 31.55
CA PRO A 359 -12.54 -5.64 32.65
C PRO A 359 -13.81 -4.80 32.35
N GLN A 360 -13.99 -4.34 31.11
CA GLN A 360 -15.19 -3.63 30.70
C GLN A 360 -16.44 -4.51 30.83
N GLY A 361 -16.37 -5.74 30.30
CA GLY A 361 -17.49 -6.68 30.29
C GLY A 361 -17.85 -7.13 31.71
N MET A 362 -16.85 -7.44 32.54
CA MET A 362 -17.04 -7.79 33.95
C MET A 362 -17.74 -6.66 34.70
N LEU A 363 -17.26 -5.42 34.57
CA LEU A 363 -17.89 -4.30 35.27
C LEU A 363 -19.29 -4.00 34.74
N GLY A 364 -19.52 -4.11 33.43
CA GLY A 364 -20.86 -3.95 32.85
C GLY A 364 -21.86 -4.96 33.41
N ALA A 365 -21.50 -6.24 33.45
CA ALA A 365 -22.31 -7.31 34.02
C ALA A 365 -22.60 -7.06 35.51
N LEU A 366 -21.60 -6.64 36.28
CA LEU A 366 -21.77 -6.33 37.71
C LEU A 366 -22.57 -5.05 37.94
N ILE A 367 -22.49 -4.05 37.07
CA ILE A 367 -23.33 -2.84 37.15
C ILE A 367 -24.81 -3.23 37.05
N LYS A 368 -25.16 -4.05 36.05
CA LYS A 368 -26.54 -4.49 35.80
C LYS A 368 -27.01 -5.58 36.78
N GLY A 369 -26.09 -6.37 37.33
CA GLY A 369 -26.35 -7.40 38.32
C GLY A 369 -26.23 -6.87 39.75
N TYR A 370 -25.04 -7.00 40.32
CA TYR A 370 -24.74 -6.69 41.72
C TYR A 370 -25.02 -5.23 42.12
N TRP A 371 -24.52 -4.25 41.38
CA TRP A 371 -24.64 -2.85 41.75
C TRP A 371 -26.10 -2.39 41.68
N ALA A 372 -26.79 -2.69 40.56
CA ALA A 372 -28.21 -2.38 40.40
C ALA A 372 -29.06 -3.04 41.47
N LYS A 373 -28.99 -4.37 41.59
CA LYS A 373 -29.93 -5.15 42.40
C LYS A 373 -29.59 -5.11 43.90
N ASN A 374 -28.31 -5.19 44.27
CA ASN A 374 -27.88 -5.33 45.66
C ASN A 374 -27.46 -4.01 46.30
N ILE A 375 -26.82 -3.10 45.56
CA ILE A 375 -26.29 -1.84 46.12
C ILE A 375 -27.31 -0.71 46.02
N LYS A 376 -27.87 -0.48 44.83
CA LYS A 376 -28.80 0.63 44.57
C LYS A 376 -30.28 0.24 44.66
N LYS A 377 -30.59 -1.07 44.63
CA LYS A 377 -31.96 -1.61 44.61
C LYS A 377 -32.80 -1.03 43.46
N MET A 378 -32.24 -1.06 42.26
CA MET A 378 -32.80 -0.53 41.02
C MET A 378 -33.02 -1.62 39.97
N ASP A 379 -33.97 -1.38 39.07
CA ASP A 379 -34.21 -2.26 37.91
C ASP A 379 -33.12 -2.03 36.84
N PRO A 380 -32.44 -3.08 36.36
CA PRO A 380 -31.39 -2.96 35.34
C PRO A 380 -31.83 -2.26 34.04
N LYS A 381 -33.13 -2.28 33.71
CA LYS A 381 -33.69 -1.62 32.51
C LYS A 381 -33.63 -0.09 32.57
N ASP A 382 -33.56 0.47 33.78
CA ASP A 382 -33.52 1.91 34.02
C ASP A 382 -32.08 2.43 34.07
N ILE A 383 -31.10 1.54 34.01
CA ILE A 383 -29.68 1.87 33.99
C ILE A 383 -29.18 1.93 32.55
N VAL A 384 -28.41 2.97 32.22
CA VAL A 384 -27.62 3.05 30.99
C VAL A 384 -26.13 2.97 31.36
N SER A 385 -25.49 1.86 31.00
CA SER A 385 -24.08 1.57 31.28
C SER A 385 -23.21 2.15 30.16
N VAL A 386 -22.35 3.12 30.49
CA VAL A 386 -21.48 3.82 29.54
C VAL A 386 -20.01 3.58 29.88
N SER A 387 -19.25 3.09 28.92
CA SER A 387 -17.82 2.80 29.10
C SER A 387 -16.94 3.79 28.37
N ILE A 388 -15.94 4.35 29.06
CA ILE A 388 -14.97 5.26 28.48
C ILE A 388 -13.66 4.51 28.23
N MET A 389 -13.32 4.33 26.96
CA MET A 389 -12.29 3.38 26.53
C MET A 389 -11.26 4.00 25.57
N PRO A 390 -9.97 3.67 25.67
CA PRO A 390 -8.96 4.12 24.71
C PRO A 390 -9.03 3.36 23.36
N CYS A 391 -10.12 2.64 23.09
CA CYS A 391 -10.20 1.59 22.10
C CYS A 391 -11.51 1.66 21.31
N THR A 392 -11.42 1.57 19.98
CA THR A 392 -12.60 1.46 19.11
C THR A 392 -13.17 0.05 19.11
N ALA A 393 -12.33 -0.99 19.12
CA ALA A 393 -12.78 -2.39 19.12
C ALA A 393 -13.63 -2.76 20.35
N LYS A 394 -13.58 -1.98 21.44
CA LYS A 394 -14.50 -2.12 22.57
C LYS A 394 -15.97 -1.87 22.16
N LYS A 395 -16.22 -0.95 21.20
CA LYS A 395 -17.56 -0.73 20.61
C LYS A 395 -18.10 -1.98 19.92
N ALA A 396 -17.23 -2.77 19.27
CA ALA A 396 -17.62 -4.06 18.71
C ALA A 396 -17.83 -5.13 19.80
N GLU A 397 -17.03 -5.09 20.87
CA GLU A 397 -17.16 -6.04 21.98
C GLU A 397 -18.53 -5.97 22.64
N LYS A 398 -19.08 -4.78 22.92
CA LYS A 398 -20.39 -4.65 23.58
C LYS A 398 -21.57 -5.22 22.78
N GLU A 399 -21.42 -5.41 21.47
CA GLU A 399 -22.47 -5.98 20.62
C GLU A 399 -22.47 -7.51 20.62
N ARG A 400 -21.50 -8.14 21.28
CA ARG A 400 -21.39 -9.60 21.40
C ARG A 400 -22.62 -10.19 22.11
N PRO A 401 -23.27 -11.22 21.53
CA PRO A 401 -24.42 -11.87 22.15
C PRO A 401 -24.15 -12.40 23.57
N GLN A 402 -22.93 -12.88 23.82
CA GLN A 402 -22.49 -13.42 25.10
C GLN A 402 -22.23 -12.37 26.19
N LEU A 403 -22.28 -11.07 25.86
CA LEU A 403 -22.15 -9.97 26.83
C LEU A 403 -23.51 -9.36 27.16
N ARG A 404 -24.46 -10.27 27.44
CA ARG A 404 -25.82 -9.95 27.85
C ARG A 404 -26.14 -10.77 29.10
N GLY A 405 -26.78 -10.14 30.09
CA GLY A 405 -27.28 -10.83 31.27
C GLY A 405 -28.51 -11.69 30.96
N ASP A 406 -28.99 -12.45 31.94
CA ASP A 406 -30.13 -13.39 31.81
C ASP A 406 -31.41 -12.76 31.24
N GLU A 407 -31.64 -11.49 31.55
CA GLU A 407 -32.80 -10.71 31.10
C GLU A 407 -32.63 -10.16 29.67
N GLY A 408 -31.53 -10.51 28.97
CA GLY A 408 -31.23 -10.14 27.59
C GLY A 408 -30.66 -8.73 27.38
N TYR A 409 -30.55 -7.93 28.45
CA TYR A 409 -29.95 -6.61 28.43
C TYR A 409 -28.45 -6.68 28.16
N LYS A 410 -27.92 -5.66 27.48
CA LYS A 410 -26.48 -5.52 27.25
C LYS A 410 -25.77 -5.20 28.58
N ASP A 411 -24.61 -5.82 28.79
CA ASP A 411 -23.73 -5.49 29.93
C ASP A 411 -23.25 -4.02 29.84
N VAL A 412 -23.02 -3.53 28.61
CA VAL A 412 -22.64 -2.15 28.31
C VAL A 412 -23.47 -1.62 27.14
N ASP A 413 -24.11 -0.46 27.32
CA ASP A 413 -25.03 0.13 26.35
C ASP A 413 -24.28 0.99 25.31
N TYR A 414 -23.39 1.86 25.78
CA TYR A 414 -22.62 2.79 24.93
C TYR A 414 -21.14 2.84 25.34
N ILE A 415 -20.28 3.15 24.38
CA ILE A 415 -18.84 3.32 24.58
C ILE A 415 -18.39 4.65 23.99
N LEU A 416 -17.74 5.47 24.80
CA LEU A 416 -17.05 6.68 24.36
C LEU A 416 -15.56 6.42 24.30
N THR A 417 -14.91 6.79 23.19
CA THR A 417 -13.45 6.85 23.12
C THR A 417 -12.89 8.01 23.95
N THR A 418 -11.57 8.06 24.18
CA THR A 418 -10.91 9.22 24.83
C THR A 418 -11.24 10.53 24.10
N ARG A 419 -11.26 10.50 22.76
CA ARG A 419 -11.59 11.65 21.92
C ARG A 419 -13.07 12.03 21.99
N GLU A 420 -13.97 11.04 21.98
CA GLU A 420 -15.40 11.29 22.14
C GLU A 420 -15.72 11.89 23.51
N LEU A 421 -15.11 11.39 24.59
CA LEU A 421 -15.25 11.99 25.92
C LEU A 421 -14.81 13.46 25.89
N ALA A 422 -13.60 13.74 25.40
CA ALA A 422 -13.09 15.11 25.36
C ALA A 422 -14.00 16.02 24.52
N LYS A 423 -14.49 15.54 23.38
CA LYS A 423 -15.43 16.27 22.52
C LYS A 423 -16.77 16.53 23.22
N MET A 424 -17.34 15.54 23.89
CA MET A 424 -18.59 15.67 24.65
C MET A 424 -18.47 16.70 25.78
N LEU A 425 -17.35 16.69 26.52
CA LEU A 425 -17.09 17.66 27.58
C LEU A 425 -16.91 19.08 27.04
N LYS A 426 -16.16 19.25 25.94
CA LYS A 426 -16.00 20.55 25.25
C LYS A 426 -17.34 21.08 24.73
N GLN A 427 -18.19 20.22 24.16
CA GLN A 427 -19.55 20.58 23.73
C GLN A 427 -20.44 21.02 24.89
N SER A 428 -20.14 20.56 26.10
CA SER A 428 -20.82 20.94 27.35
C SER A 428 -20.16 22.11 28.08
N ASN A 429 -19.20 22.80 27.45
CA ASN A 429 -18.40 23.90 28.02
C ASN A 429 -17.62 23.51 29.30
N ILE A 430 -17.16 22.26 29.40
CA ILE A 430 -16.36 21.77 30.53
C ILE A 430 -14.88 21.68 30.13
N ASP A 431 -14.01 22.34 30.89
CA ASP A 431 -12.55 22.30 30.77
C ASP A 431 -11.95 21.47 31.90
N LEU A 432 -11.53 20.23 31.61
CA LEU A 432 -10.97 19.31 32.61
C LEU A 432 -9.74 19.88 33.34
N GLY A 433 -8.97 20.76 32.70
CA GLY A 433 -7.77 21.33 33.30
C GLY A 433 -8.05 22.22 34.50
N LYS A 434 -9.29 22.73 34.62
CA LYS A 434 -9.76 23.68 35.64
C LYS A 434 -10.81 23.07 36.58
N MET A 435 -11.07 21.78 36.47
CA MET A 435 -12.08 21.11 37.29
C MET A 435 -11.52 20.78 38.67
N GLU A 436 -12.31 21.07 39.71
CA GLU A 436 -12.02 20.60 41.05
C GLU A 436 -12.19 19.07 41.12
N PRO A 437 -11.20 18.32 41.64
CA PRO A 437 -11.24 16.86 41.66
C PRO A 437 -12.23 16.33 42.72
N THR A 438 -13.05 15.36 42.35
CA THR A 438 -13.88 14.59 43.29
C THR A 438 -13.62 13.09 43.12
N PRO A 439 -13.69 12.27 44.18
CA PRO A 439 -13.47 10.84 44.06
C PRO A 439 -14.59 10.17 43.24
N PHE A 440 -14.31 8.96 42.75
CA PHE A 440 -15.31 8.07 42.13
C PHE A 440 -16.40 7.69 43.14
N ASP A 441 -17.55 7.22 42.64
CA ASP A 441 -18.63 6.74 43.50
C ASP A 441 -18.22 5.46 44.23
N LYS A 442 -18.60 5.32 45.50
CA LYS A 442 -18.18 4.19 46.34
C LYS A 442 -18.86 2.88 45.89
N VAL A 443 -18.18 1.76 46.18
CA VAL A 443 -18.53 0.39 45.79
C VAL A 443 -18.34 0.17 44.29
N MET A 444 -17.32 -0.62 43.95
CA MET A 444 -16.86 -0.97 42.59
C MET A 444 -16.05 0.13 41.89
N SER A 445 -15.21 0.83 42.64
CA SER A 445 -14.35 1.91 42.13
C SER A 445 -12.92 1.89 42.66
N GLU A 446 -12.65 1.17 43.75
CA GLU A 446 -11.28 1.04 44.23
C GLU A 446 -10.47 0.11 43.33
N GLY A 447 -9.26 0.53 42.96
CA GLY A 447 -8.37 -0.25 42.11
C GLY A 447 -6.92 -0.14 42.58
N THR A 448 -6.17 -1.23 42.42
CA THR A 448 -4.76 -1.28 42.81
C THR A 448 -3.81 -0.82 41.71
N GLY A 449 -2.53 -0.66 42.04
CA GLY A 449 -1.47 -0.45 41.08
C GLY A 449 -1.36 -1.56 40.01
N ALA A 450 -1.74 -2.80 40.34
CA ALA A 450 -1.82 -3.89 39.37
C ALA A 450 -2.90 -3.62 38.30
N ALA A 451 -4.06 -3.08 38.69
CA ALA A 451 -5.09 -2.65 37.75
C ALA A 451 -4.66 -1.46 36.88
N VAL A 452 -3.92 -0.49 37.44
CA VAL A 452 -3.44 0.69 36.70
C VAL A 452 -2.57 0.30 35.50
N ILE A 453 -1.68 -0.68 35.68
CA ILE A 453 -0.73 -1.07 34.63
C ILE A 453 -1.36 -1.88 33.49
N PHE A 454 -2.63 -2.32 33.58
CA PHE A 454 -3.34 -2.97 32.46
C PHE A 454 -3.29 -2.17 31.16
N GLY A 455 -3.17 -0.83 31.26
CA GLY A 455 -3.12 0.06 30.12
C GLY A 455 -1.89 -0.11 29.23
N VAL A 456 -0.81 -0.73 29.72
CA VAL A 456 0.48 -0.87 29.00
C VAL A 456 0.76 -2.33 28.65
N THR A 457 1.47 -2.55 27.53
CA THR A 457 1.91 -3.91 27.15
C THR A 457 2.81 -4.52 28.23
N GLY A 458 2.51 -5.76 28.63
CA GLY A 458 3.15 -6.46 29.73
C GLY A 458 2.53 -6.20 31.10
N GLY A 459 1.60 -5.25 31.20
CA GLY A 459 0.99 -4.89 32.47
C GLY A 459 -0.01 -5.93 32.98
N VAL A 460 -0.77 -6.57 32.08
CA VAL A 460 -1.68 -7.67 32.45
C VAL A 460 -0.86 -8.87 32.94
N MET A 461 0.20 -9.21 32.21
CA MET A 461 1.15 -10.24 32.60
C MET A 461 1.77 -9.96 33.97
N GLU A 462 2.28 -8.74 34.20
CA GLU A 462 2.86 -8.37 35.49
C GLU A 462 1.85 -8.47 36.63
N ALA A 463 0.63 -7.96 36.42
CA ALA A 463 -0.45 -8.02 37.41
C ALA A 463 -0.87 -9.47 37.73
N ALA A 464 -0.98 -10.33 36.72
CA ALA A 464 -1.27 -11.75 36.88
C ALA A 464 -0.16 -12.47 37.65
N LEU A 465 1.11 -12.20 37.34
CA LEU A 465 2.25 -12.79 38.04
C LEU A 465 2.35 -12.33 39.49
N ARG A 466 2.05 -11.05 39.80
CA ARG A 466 1.99 -10.54 41.19
C ARG A 466 1.02 -11.36 42.04
N THR A 467 -0.15 -11.69 41.50
CA THR A 467 -1.17 -12.47 42.21
C THR A 467 -0.89 -13.97 42.22
N ALA A 468 -0.66 -14.58 41.05
CA ALA A 468 -0.51 -16.03 40.95
C ALA A 468 0.71 -16.56 41.72
N TYR A 469 1.82 -15.81 41.72
CA TYR A 469 3.01 -16.19 42.49
C TYR A 469 2.72 -16.23 43.99
N GLU A 470 2.01 -15.23 44.52
CA GLU A 470 1.69 -15.14 45.94
C GLU A 470 0.65 -16.17 46.37
N VAL A 471 -0.35 -16.44 45.53
CA VAL A 471 -1.31 -17.53 45.77
C VAL A 471 -0.61 -18.89 45.86
N ILE A 472 0.39 -19.16 45.02
CA ILE A 472 1.13 -20.43 45.01
C ILE A 472 2.14 -20.53 46.16
N THR A 473 2.86 -19.44 46.45
CA THR A 473 4.04 -19.47 47.34
C THR A 473 3.78 -18.90 48.75
N GLY A 474 2.67 -18.20 48.95
CA GLY A 474 2.37 -17.48 50.19
C GLY A 474 3.24 -16.23 50.41
N ARG A 475 3.97 -15.76 49.39
CA ARG A 475 4.86 -14.61 49.46
C ARG A 475 4.87 -13.80 48.17
N GLU A 476 5.29 -12.55 48.28
CA GLU A 476 5.38 -11.65 47.14
C GLU A 476 6.41 -12.11 46.11
N VAL A 477 6.25 -11.64 44.87
CA VAL A 477 7.24 -11.86 43.81
C VAL A 477 8.63 -11.37 44.24
N PRO A 478 9.72 -12.09 43.90
CA PRO A 478 11.07 -11.80 44.39
C PRO A 478 11.75 -10.65 43.63
N PHE A 479 11.02 -9.57 43.36
CA PHE A 479 11.50 -8.39 42.64
C PHE A 479 11.30 -7.13 43.47
N LYS A 480 12.28 -6.22 43.42
CA LYS A 480 12.22 -4.95 44.15
C LYS A 480 10.97 -4.15 43.77
N ASN A 481 10.21 -3.74 44.78
CA ASN A 481 8.96 -2.98 44.61
C ASN A 481 7.94 -3.67 43.68
N LEU A 482 7.89 -5.01 43.65
CA LEU A 482 6.97 -5.79 42.79
C LEU A 482 7.18 -5.59 41.27
N ASN A 483 8.26 -4.93 40.85
CA ASN A 483 8.49 -4.56 39.46
C ASN A 483 9.13 -5.71 38.69
N ILE A 484 8.36 -6.32 37.78
CA ILE A 484 8.84 -7.40 36.91
C ILE A 484 9.36 -6.79 35.60
N GLU A 485 10.54 -6.18 35.64
CA GLU A 485 11.09 -5.43 34.48
C GLU A 485 11.22 -6.28 33.20
N ALA A 486 11.39 -7.61 33.32
CA ALA A 486 11.50 -8.52 32.19
C ALA A 486 10.24 -8.58 31.29
N VAL A 487 9.06 -8.25 31.82
CA VAL A 487 7.81 -8.24 31.04
C VAL A 487 7.44 -6.84 30.53
N ARG A 488 8.13 -5.80 30.97
CA ARG A 488 7.93 -4.39 30.58
C ARG A 488 8.70 -4.04 29.29
N GLY A 489 8.35 -2.91 28.69
CA GLY A 489 9.09 -2.30 27.57
C GLY A 489 8.26 -2.11 26.30
N MET A 490 8.93 -1.84 25.17
CA MET A 490 8.29 -1.57 23.87
C MET A 490 8.66 -2.55 22.75
N ASP A 491 9.55 -3.52 23.02
CA ASP A 491 9.86 -4.59 22.06
C ASP A 491 8.61 -5.37 21.67
N GLY A 492 8.49 -5.73 20.39
CA GLY A 492 7.26 -6.29 19.82
C GLY A 492 6.88 -7.67 20.36
N ILE A 493 7.87 -8.47 20.75
CA ILE A 493 7.72 -9.76 21.44
C ILE A 493 8.74 -9.77 22.57
N ARG A 494 8.32 -10.17 23.76
CA ARG A 494 9.17 -10.38 24.92
C ARG A 494 8.85 -11.72 25.56
N GLU A 495 9.83 -12.29 26.23
CA GLU A 495 9.72 -13.57 26.90
C GLU A 495 10.39 -13.49 28.27
N ALA A 496 9.80 -14.14 29.25
CA ALA A 496 10.35 -14.21 30.61
C ALA A 496 10.06 -15.58 31.23
N GLY A 497 10.77 -15.90 32.30
CA GLY A 497 10.54 -17.10 33.09
C GLY A 497 10.66 -16.79 34.58
N ILE A 498 9.74 -17.30 35.37
CA ILE A 498 9.79 -17.22 36.84
C ILE A 498 9.79 -18.63 37.42
N LYS A 499 10.76 -18.92 38.28
CA LYS A 499 10.86 -20.21 38.95
C LYS A 499 10.03 -20.20 40.23
N LEU A 500 9.22 -21.23 40.42
CA LEU A 500 8.44 -21.46 41.63
C LEU A 500 9.28 -22.31 42.58
N GLU A 501 9.55 -21.79 43.77
CA GLU A 501 10.36 -22.45 44.81
C GLU A 501 9.67 -22.26 46.16
N ASN A 502 9.81 -23.22 47.07
CA ASN A 502 9.18 -23.20 48.39
C ASN A 502 7.68 -22.89 48.31
N VAL A 503 6.97 -23.62 47.46
CA VAL A 503 5.53 -23.45 47.26
C VAL A 503 4.74 -23.97 48.46
N LEU A 504 3.53 -23.47 48.68
CA LEU A 504 2.64 -23.98 49.74
C LEU A 504 2.29 -25.45 49.50
N ASP A 505 1.97 -26.21 50.56
CA ASP A 505 1.70 -27.65 50.48
C ASP A 505 0.60 -28.01 49.47
N LYS A 506 -0.45 -27.19 49.40
CA LYS A 506 -1.54 -27.33 48.41
C LYS A 506 -1.03 -27.31 46.95
N TYR A 507 0.09 -26.65 46.69
CA TYR A 507 0.66 -26.45 45.36
C TYR A 507 1.99 -27.19 45.17
N LYS A 508 2.29 -28.22 45.99
CA LYS A 508 3.60 -28.89 45.97
C LYS A 508 4.03 -29.45 44.61
N ALA A 509 3.07 -29.76 43.74
CA ALA A 509 3.31 -30.16 42.36
C ALA A 509 4.05 -29.12 41.51
N PHE A 510 4.07 -27.85 41.92
CA PHE A 510 4.76 -26.76 41.23
C PHE A 510 6.20 -26.51 41.71
N GLU A 511 6.70 -27.26 42.70
CA GLU A 511 8.05 -27.08 43.21
C GLU A 511 9.10 -27.24 42.10
N GLY A 512 9.94 -26.23 41.91
CA GLY A 512 10.98 -26.20 40.88
C GLY A 512 10.49 -25.90 39.45
N VAL A 513 9.17 -25.78 39.23
CA VAL A 513 8.60 -25.46 37.91
C VAL A 513 8.95 -24.03 37.51
N THR A 514 9.39 -23.83 36.26
CA THR A 514 9.60 -22.50 35.69
C THR A 514 8.43 -22.11 34.81
N VAL A 515 7.62 -21.16 35.27
CA VAL A 515 6.52 -20.58 34.50
C VAL A 515 7.11 -19.64 33.44
N LYS A 516 7.19 -20.15 32.21
CA LYS A 516 7.56 -19.39 31.01
C LYS A 516 6.38 -18.60 30.46
N VAL A 517 6.60 -17.33 30.17
CA VAL A 517 5.59 -16.41 29.66
C VAL A 517 6.08 -15.65 28.43
N ALA A 518 5.13 -15.19 27.60
CA ALA A 518 5.40 -14.30 26.49
C ALA A 518 4.45 -13.10 26.48
N ILE A 519 4.91 -12.00 25.89
CA ILE A 519 4.15 -10.77 25.71
C ILE A 519 4.30 -10.36 24.25
N ALA A 520 3.18 -10.16 23.56
CA ALA A 520 3.16 -9.66 22.20
C ALA A 520 2.22 -8.46 22.08
N HIS A 521 2.65 -7.43 21.34
CA HIS A 521 1.75 -6.35 20.94
C HIS A 521 1.81 -6.06 19.44
N GLY A 522 0.64 -5.80 18.87
CA GLY A 522 0.39 -5.75 17.43
C GLY A 522 0.09 -7.14 16.84
N PRO A 523 -0.94 -7.31 15.98
CA PRO A 523 -1.33 -8.62 15.46
C PRO A 523 -0.24 -9.29 14.63
N ASN A 524 0.66 -8.54 13.99
CA ASN A 524 1.79 -9.13 13.28
C ASN A 524 2.77 -9.87 14.21
N ASN A 525 2.97 -9.37 15.43
CA ASN A 525 3.78 -10.05 16.44
C ASN A 525 2.98 -11.20 17.07
N ALA A 526 1.68 -11.00 17.32
CA ALA A 526 0.78 -12.06 17.77
C ALA A 526 0.77 -13.25 16.81
N ARG A 527 0.73 -13.01 15.49
CA ARG A 527 0.81 -14.03 14.44
C ARG A 527 2.06 -14.90 14.58
N LYS A 528 3.22 -14.28 14.77
CA LYS A 528 4.49 -15.01 14.96
C LYS A 528 4.44 -15.92 16.18
N VAL A 529 3.87 -15.44 17.29
CA VAL A 529 3.68 -16.23 18.51
C VAL A 529 2.70 -17.39 18.27
N MET A 530 1.56 -17.12 17.64
CA MET A 530 0.57 -18.13 17.31
C MET A 530 1.07 -19.19 16.34
N ASP A 531 1.84 -18.82 15.31
CA ASP A 531 2.45 -19.77 14.39
C ASP A 531 3.46 -20.69 15.10
N ILE A 532 4.12 -20.22 16.15
CA ILE A 532 4.98 -21.06 17.00
C ILE A 532 4.12 -22.04 17.81
N ILE A 533 3.05 -21.56 18.46
CA ILE A 533 2.14 -22.41 19.25
C ILE A 533 1.45 -23.45 18.36
N LYS A 534 0.94 -23.06 17.20
CA LYS A 534 0.29 -23.94 16.22
C LYS A 534 1.23 -25.02 15.72
N ARG A 535 2.46 -24.67 15.32
CA ARG A 535 3.46 -25.68 14.94
C ARG A 535 3.81 -26.65 16.08
N ALA A 536 3.85 -26.17 17.33
CA ALA A 536 4.07 -27.05 18.47
C ALA A 536 2.90 -28.05 18.62
N LYS A 537 1.65 -27.55 18.61
CA LYS A 537 0.42 -28.35 18.64
C LYS A 537 0.38 -29.38 17.50
N ASP A 538 0.58 -28.95 16.26
CA ASP A 538 0.52 -29.80 15.06
C ASP A 538 1.62 -30.87 15.06
N SER A 539 2.76 -30.60 15.71
CA SER A 539 3.87 -31.56 15.86
C SER A 539 3.80 -32.42 17.13
N GLY A 540 2.74 -32.29 17.93
CA GLY A 540 2.58 -33.00 19.21
C GLY A 540 3.61 -32.60 20.27
N LYS A 541 4.23 -31.42 20.16
CA LYS A 541 5.24 -30.90 21.09
C LYS A 541 4.64 -29.85 22.02
N PRO A 542 5.13 -29.73 23.27
CA PRO A 542 4.70 -28.66 24.15
C PRO A 542 5.10 -27.30 23.56
N ALA A 543 4.19 -26.33 23.68
CA ALA A 543 4.48 -24.95 23.34
C ALA A 543 5.59 -24.39 24.26
N PRO A 544 6.37 -23.39 23.80
CA PRO A 544 7.48 -22.86 24.59
C PRO A 544 7.07 -22.01 25.80
N TRP A 545 5.80 -21.60 25.89
CA TRP A 545 5.25 -20.76 26.95
C TRP A 545 4.03 -21.43 27.58
N HIS A 546 3.71 -21.01 28.81
CA HIS A 546 2.49 -21.43 29.53
C HIS A 546 1.42 -20.33 29.57
N PHE A 547 1.83 -19.07 29.55
CA PHE A 547 0.92 -17.93 29.54
C PHE A 547 1.41 -16.85 28.57
N VAL A 548 0.52 -16.32 27.75
CA VAL A 548 0.85 -15.29 26.75
C VAL A 548 -0.11 -14.12 26.86
N GLU A 549 0.43 -12.93 27.10
CA GLU A 549 -0.31 -11.68 26.96
C GLU A 549 -0.26 -11.21 25.50
N VAL A 550 -1.43 -10.87 24.94
CA VAL A 550 -1.51 -10.27 23.61
C VAL A 550 -2.36 -9.00 23.62
N MET A 551 -1.77 -7.91 23.11
CA MET A 551 -2.44 -6.64 22.89
C MET A 551 -2.46 -6.29 21.40
N ALA A 552 -3.61 -5.96 20.83
CA ALA A 552 -3.69 -5.62 19.41
C ALA A 552 -3.02 -4.28 19.05
N CYS A 553 -2.85 -3.36 20.00
CA CYS A 553 -2.31 -2.03 19.73
C CYS A 553 -0.84 -1.92 20.15
N PRO A 554 0.03 -1.22 19.38
CA PRO A 554 1.42 -1.01 19.75
C PRO A 554 1.54 -0.33 21.12
N GLY A 555 2.30 -0.93 22.04
CA GLY A 555 2.48 -0.43 23.40
C GLY A 555 1.31 -0.70 24.36
N GLY A 556 0.23 -1.37 23.91
CA GLY A 556 -0.97 -1.63 24.70
C GLY A 556 -2.07 -0.57 24.51
N CYS A 557 -3.02 -0.51 25.45
CA CYS A 557 -4.17 0.41 25.41
C CYS A 557 -3.78 1.91 25.43
N ILE A 558 -2.61 2.27 25.97
CA ILE A 558 -2.04 3.62 25.84
C ILE A 558 -1.80 4.06 24.39
N GLY A 559 -1.70 3.10 23.46
CA GLY A 559 -1.57 3.31 22.02
C GLY A 559 -2.86 3.00 21.25
N GLY A 560 -3.99 2.82 21.94
CA GLY A 560 -5.25 2.36 21.36
C GLY A 560 -5.84 3.29 20.31
N GLY A 561 -6.69 2.74 19.42
CA GLY A 561 -7.31 3.49 18.32
C GLY A 561 -8.25 4.63 18.74
N GLY A 562 -8.70 4.66 19.99
CA GLY A 562 -9.55 5.70 20.57
C GLY A 562 -8.79 6.84 21.28
N GLN A 563 -7.45 6.76 21.34
CA GLN A 563 -6.62 7.75 22.05
C GLN A 563 -6.43 9.07 21.30
N PRO A 564 -6.01 10.16 21.96
CA PRO A 564 -5.72 11.42 21.29
C PRO A 564 -4.76 11.27 20.11
N LYS A 565 -5.00 12.08 19.07
CA LYS A 565 -4.18 12.10 17.84
C LYS A 565 -3.23 13.30 17.87
N PRO A 566 -1.99 13.16 17.38
CA PRO A 566 -1.36 11.93 16.90
C PRO A 566 -0.90 11.01 18.03
N THR A 567 -0.68 9.72 17.75
CA THR A 567 0.05 8.81 18.65
C THR A 567 1.26 8.20 17.93
N ASN A 568 2.43 8.31 18.54
CA ASN A 568 3.69 7.74 18.07
C ASN A 568 4.47 7.09 19.23
N LEU A 569 5.68 6.58 18.98
CA LEU A 569 6.50 5.93 20.01
C LEU A 569 6.81 6.83 21.21
N GLU A 570 7.18 8.10 20.99
CA GLU A 570 7.51 9.05 22.06
C GLU A 570 6.31 9.29 22.98
N ILE A 571 5.13 9.51 22.39
CA ILE A 571 3.87 9.71 23.13
C ILE A 571 3.51 8.46 23.93
N ARG A 572 3.65 7.27 23.33
CA ARG A 572 3.41 6.00 24.04
C ARG A 572 4.34 5.85 25.24
N GLN A 573 5.63 6.16 25.08
CA GLN A 573 6.60 6.11 26.19
C GLN A 573 6.25 7.11 27.30
N ALA A 574 5.83 8.33 26.95
CA ALA A 574 5.40 9.32 27.94
C ALA A 574 4.17 8.85 28.74
N ARG A 575 3.15 8.34 28.06
CA ARG A 575 1.96 7.74 28.70
C ARG A 575 2.32 6.56 29.58
N THR A 576 3.18 5.64 29.11
CA THR A 576 3.65 4.48 29.89
C THR A 576 4.38 4.87 31.16
N LYS A 577 5.28 5.87 31.11
CA LYS A 577 5.98 6.38 32.29
C LYS A 577 5.00 6.93 33.33
N LEU A 578 3.99 7.67 32.87
CA LEU A 578 2.95 8.22 33.75
C LEU A 578 2.09 7.13 34.39
N THR A 579 1.76 6.07 33.65
CA THR A 579 1.05 4.89 34.19
C THR A 579 1.84 4.19 35.29
N PHE A 580 3.13 3.91 35.09
CA PHE A 580 3.96 3.29 36.13
C PHE A 580 4.19 4.20 37.34
N LYS A 581 4.22 5.51 37.13
CA LYS A 581 4.23 6.47 38.25
C LYS A 581 2.99 6.31 39.13
N GLU A 582 1.79 6.22 38.53
CA GLU A 582 0.56 6.02 39.31
C GLU A 582 0.54 4.67 40.05
N ASP A 583 1.01 3.57 39.45
CA ASP A 583 1.17 2.29 40.15
C ASP A 583 2.06 2.44 41.39
N MET A 584 3.19 3.14 41.28
CA MET A 584 4.11 3.38 42.39
C MET A 584 3.54 4.31 43.47
N ASP A 585 2.68 5.25 43.10
CA ASP A 585 2.07 6.22 44.03
C ASP A 585 0.87 5.63 44.81
N LEU A 586 0.34 4.47 44.41
CA LEU A 586 -0.80 3.82 45.08
C LEU A 586 -0.38 2.97 46.29
N PRO A 587 -1.16 3.00 47.39
CA PRO A 587 -0.86 2.21 48.60
C PRO A 587 -1.08 0.71 48.39
N LEU A 588 -2.02 0.32 47.54
CA LEU A 588 -2.31 -1.07 47.18
C LEU A 588 -1.84 -1.33 45.76
N ARG A 589 -1.02 -2.38 45.57
CA ARG A 589 -0.38 -2.69 44.27
C ARG A 589 -0.57 -4.14 43.80
N LYS A 590 -1.35 -4.92 44.53
CA LYS A 590 -1.66 -6.33 44.25
C LYS A 590 -3.17 -6.50 44.23
N SER A 591 -3.73 -7.08 43.17
CA SER A 591 -5.18 -7.16 42.98
C SER A 591 -5.91 -7.89 44.11
N HIS A 592 -5.29 -8.93 44.68
CA HIS A 592 -5.84 -9.70 45.79
C HIS A 592 -5.82 -8.98 47.15
N ASP A 593 -5.23 -7.78 47.24
CA ASP A 593 -5.29 -6.94 48.44
C ASP A 593 -6.44 -5.94 48.42
N ASN A 594 -7.10 -5.76 47.27
CA ASN A 594 -8.18 -4.80 47.12
C ASN A 594 -9.37 -5.17 48.03
N PRO A 595 -9.77 -4.29 48.98
CA PRO A 595 -10.81 -4.61 49.96
C PRO A 595 -12.19 -4.74 49.32
N GLU A 596 -12.50 -3.97 48.27
CA GLU A 596 -13.78 -4.11 47.56
C GLU A 596 -13.85 -5.45 46.81
N ILE A 597 -12.71 -5.96 46.32
CA ILE A 597 -12.63 -7.29 45.68
C ILE A 597 -12.88 -8.40 46.71
N LYS A 598 -12.24 -8.33 47.88
CA LYS A 598 -12.50 -9.29 48.97
C LYS A 598 -13.98 -9.30 49.36
N ALA A 599 -14.57 -8.11 49.54
CA ALA A 599 -15.96 -7.97 49.93
C ALA A 599 -16.95 -8.56 48.91
N ILE A 600 -16.72 -8.37 47.60
CA ILE A 600 -17.63 -8.91 46.58
C ILE A 600 -17.53 -10.44 46.46
N TYR A 601 -16.35 -11.03 46.66
CA TYR A 601 -16.24 -12.50 46.75
C TYR A 601 -16.94 -13.03 48.00
N GLU A 602 -16.73 -12.45 49.18
CA GLU A 602 -17.41 -12.90 50.40
C GLU A 602 -18.94 -12.86 50.27
N THR A 603 -19.46 -11.77 49.70
CA THR A 603 -20.91 -11.50 49.72
C THR A 603 -21.66 -12.02 48.49
N TYR A 604 -21.07 -12.00 47.29
CA TYR A 604 -21.79 -12.20 46.03
C TYR A 604 -21.21 -13.30 45.14
N LEU A 605 -19.92 -13.20 44.76
CA LEU A 605 -19.28 -14.12 43.82
C LEU A 605 -18.85 -15.46 44.45
N LYS A 606 -18.67 -15.47 45.77
CA LYS A 606 -18.27 -16.62 46.62
C LYS A 606 -16.82 -17.08 46.43
N GLU A 607 -16.47 -17.57 45.26
CA GLU A 607 -15.13 -18.11 45.00
C GLU A 607 -14.70 -17.88 43.54
N PRO A 608 -13.38 -17.72 43.27
CA PRO A 608 -12.86 -17.69 41.92
C PRO A 608 -13.12 -18.99 41.17
N LEU A 609 -13.43 -18.92 39.89
CA LEU A 609 -13.85 -20.04 39.04
C LEU A 609 -15.09 -20.81 39.55
N GLY A 610 -15.86 -20.23 40.48
CA GLY A 610 -17.10 -20.80 41.00
C GLY A 610 -18.29 -20.55 40.08
N HIS A 611 -19.45 -21.10 40.41
CA HIS A 611 -20.67 -20.94 39.62
C HIS A 611 -21.05 -19.46 39.38
N ASN A 612 -21.07 -18.64 40.45
CA ASN A 612 -21.46 -17.24 40.35
C ASN A 612 -20.41 -16.39 39.62
N SER A 613 -19.12 -16.64 39.84
CA SER A 613 -18.08 -15.91 39.12
C SER A 613 -18.05 -16.29 37.64
N HIS A 614 -18.19 -17.57 37.27
CA HIS A 614 -18.35 -17.99 35.88
C HIS A 614 -19.53 -17.31 35.19
N HIS A 615 -20.69 -17.26 35.86
CA HIS A 615 -21.89 -16.65 35.30
C HIS A 615 -21.69 -15.15 34.96
N TYR A 616 -21.13 -14.36 35.88
CA TYR A 616 -20.98 -12.91 35.67
C TYR A 616 -19.70 -12.51 34.93
N LEU A 617 -18.61 -13.24 35.15
CA LEU A 617 -17.25 -12.82 34.81
C LEU A 617 -16.64 -13.62 33.68
N HIS A 618 -17.23 -14.73 33.22
CA HIS A 618 -16.66 -15.56 32.16
C HIS A 618 -17.50 -15.51 30.87
N THR A 619 -16.89 -15.96 29.78
CA THR A 619 -17.42 -15.91 28.42
C THR A 619 -16.78 -16.99 27.56
N THR A 620 -17.40 -17.26 26.41
CA THR A 620 -16.86 -18.11 25.35
C THR A 620 -16.74 -17.34 24.04
N TYR A 621 -15.94 -17.88 23.13
CA TYR A 621 -15.68 -17.32 21.81
C TYR A 621 -15.96 -18.36 20.74
N SER A 622 -16.40 -17.90 19.56
CA SER A 622 -16.71 -18.75 18.42
C SER A 622 -15.97 -18.27 17.18
N SER A 623 -15.79 -19.18 16.21
CA SER A 623 -15.15 -18.83 14.94
C SER A 623 -15.90 -17.69 14.26
N GLN A 624 -15.14 -16.69 13.79
CA GLN A 624 -15.61 -15.64 12.89
C GLN A 624 -14.78 -15.65 11.61
N LYS A 625 -14.26 -16.82 11.22
CA LYS A 625 -13.40 -16.98 10.04
C LYS A 625 -14.03 -16.28 8.84
N VAL A 626 -13.37 -15.24 8.37
CA VAL A 626 -13.82 -14.46 7.21
C VAL A 626 -13.28 -15.16 5.97
N ARG A 627 -14.04 -15.13 4.87
CA ARG A 627 -13.63 -15.70 3.57
C ARG A 627 -13.28 -17.19 3.67
N ASP A 628 -14.05 -17.93 4.47
CA ASP A 628 -13.92 -19.38 4.53
C ASP A 628 -14.35 -20.00 3.18
N MET A 629 -13.54 -20.89 2.62
CA MET A 629 -13.81 -21.52 1.32
C MET A 629 -15.15 -22.26 1.29
N ASN A 630 -15.63 -22.73 2.44
CA ASN A 630 -16.95 -23.36 2.58
C ASN A 630 -18.13 -22.41 2.35
N LEU A 631 -17.90 -21.09 2.41
CA LEU A 631 -18.91 -20.05 2.18
C LEU A 631 -19.02 -19.66 0.70
N TYR A 632 -18.17 -20.21 -0.16
CA TYR A 632 -18.11 -19.88 -1.57
C TYR A 632 -18.55 -21.04 -2.46
N ASN A 633 -18.96 -20.72 -3.69
CA ASN A 633 -19.18 -21.71 -4.73
C ASN A 633 -17.82 -22.29 -5.20
N PRO A 634 -17.50 -23.57 -4.93
CA PRO A 634 -16.20 -24.15 -5.25
C PRO A 634 -15.94 -24.20 -6.77
N ASN A 635 -16.98 -24.14 -7.60
CA ASN A 635 -16.86 -24.17 -9.05
C ASN A 635 -16.16 -22.94 -9.65
N GLU A 636 -16.21 -21.80 -8.95
CA GLU A 636 -15.59 -20.56 -9.40
C GLU A 636 -14.06 -20.67 -9.45
N ALA A 637 -13.46 -21.40 -8.51
CA ALA A 637 -12.03 -21.72 -8.48
C ALA A 637 -11.69 -23.13 -9.04
N ALA A 638 -12.63 -23.77 -9.76
CA ALA A 638 -12.43 -25.14 -10.23
C ALA A 638 -11.25 -25.27 -11.18
N GLY A 639 -10.37 -26.23 -10.86
CA GLY A 639 -9.14 -26.55 -11.58
C GLY A 639 -8.02 -25.52 -11.44
N LEU A 640 -8.10 -24.62 -10.46
CA LEU A 640 -7.00 -23.75 -10.05
C LEU A 640 -5.84 -24.57 -9.43
N ASP A 641 -6.10 -25.72 -8.81
CA ASP A 641 -5.05 -26.59 -8.25
C ASP A 641 -4.02 -27.04 -9.30
N GLU A 642 -4.50 -27.34 -10.52
CA GLU A 642 -3.64 -27.70 -11.66
C GLU A 642 -2.72 -26.55 -12.07
N ILE A 643 -3.21 -25.30 -11.96
CA ILE A 643 -2.41 -24.10 -12.23
C ILE A 643 -1.40 -23.91 -11.11
N LEU A 644 -1.83 -23.96 -9.85
CA LEU A 644 -0.96 -23.77 -8.68
C LEU A 644 0.17 -24.79 -8.65
N ALA A 645 -0.09 -26.05 -9.01
CA ALA A 645 0.92 -27.12 -9.04
C ALA A 645 2.08 -26.88 -10.03
N LYS A 646 1.90 -26.01 -11.04
CA LYS A 646 2.96 -25.65 -12.01
C LYS A 646 4.00 -24.69 -11.43
N TYR A 647 3.63 -23.94 -10.40
CA TYR A 647 4.41 -22.81 -9.91
C TYR A 647 4.94 -23.04 -8.49
N PRO A 648 6.19 -22.62 -8.20
CA PRO A 648 6.67 -22.55 -6.83
C PRO A 648 5.78 -21.69 -5.94
N LYS A 649 5.77 -21.98 -4.63
CA LYS A 649 5.07 -21.18 -3.59
C LYS A 649 5.81 -19.88 -3.27
N GLU A 650 6.08 -19.09 -4.29
CA GLU A 650 6.79 -17.83 -4.19
C GLU A 650 5.97 -16.72 -4.82
N ARG A 651 5.97 -15.55 -4.16
CA ARG A 651 5.19 -14.38 -4.59
C ARG A 651 5.46 -13.97 -6.04
N GLU A 652 6.69 -14.14 -6.55
CA GLU A 652 7.04 -13.79 -7.94
C GLU A 652 6.18 -14.50 -8.99
N TYR A 653 5.47 -15.58 -8.63
CA TYR A 653 4.59 -16.31 -9.52
C TYR A 653 3.12 -15.89 -9.43
N LEU A 654 2.78 -14.87 -8.63
CA LEU A 654 1.40 -14.36 -8.54
C LEU A 654 0.84 -13.98 -9.91
N LEU A 655 1.54 -13.14 -10.68
CA LEU A 655 1.03 -12.66 -11.96
C LEU A 655 0.89 -13.79 -13.00
N PRO A 656 1.86 -14.72 -13.18
CA PRO A 656 1.67 -15.92 -13.99
C PRO A 656 0.43 -16.76 -13.61
N ILE A 657 0.23 -17.02 -12.32
CA ILE A 657 -0.94 -17.77 -11.82
C ILE A 657 -2.24 -17.05 -12.18
N ILE A 658 -2.28 -15.74 -11.97
CA ILE A 658 -3.42 -14.88 -12.30
C ILE A 658 -3.73 -14.90 -13.79
N ILE A 659 -2.70 -14.82 -14.65
CA ILE A 659 -2.89 -14.85 -16.11
C ILE A 659 -3.48 -16.19 -16.55
N GLU A 660 -2.98 -17.32 -16.05
CA GLU A 660 -3.54 -18.63 -16.39
C GLU A 660 -4.96 -18.83 -15.86
N GLU A 661 -5.27 -18.34 -14.66
CA GLU A 661 -6.63 -18.38 -14.12
C GLU A 661 -7.58 -17.52 -14.96
N HIS A 662 -7.16 -16.30 -15.33
CA HIS A 662 -7.89 -15.44 -16.24
C HIS A 662 -8.05 -16.06 -17.62
N ASP A 663 -7.04 -16.76 -18.13
CA ASP A 663 -7.15 -17.48 -19.40
C ASP A 663 -8.24 -18.54 -19.37
N LYS A 664 -8.29 -19.31 -18.28
CA LYS A 664 -9.26 -20.38 -18.08
C LYS A 664 -10.67 -19.85 -17.86
N LYS A 665 -10.82 -18.84 -17.00
CA LYS A 665 -12.14 -18.41 -16.48
C LYS A 665 -12.69 -17.13 -17.12
N GLY A 666 -11.83 -16.29 -17.71
CA GLY A 666 -12.19 -14.97 -18.23
C GLY A 666 -12.25 -13.86 -17.18
N TYR A 667 -12.12 -14.20 -15.90
CA TYR A 667 -12.08 -13.28 -14.76
C TYR A 667 -11.35 -13.95 -13.58
N ILE A 668 -11.00 -13.18 -12.57
CA ILE A 668 -10.50 -13.71 -11.30
C ILE A 668 -11.64 -13.61 -10.29
N SER A 669 -12.03 -14.72 -9.66
CA SER A 669 -13.11 -14.73 -8.66
C SER A 669 -12.58 -14.42 -7.25
N ASP A 670 -13.47 -14.17 -6.28
CA ASP A 670 -13.13 -14.12 -4.84
C ASP A 670 -12.55 -15.46 -4.34
N PRO A 671 -13.16 -16.62 -4.65
CA PRO A 671 -12.60 -17.94 -4.33
C PRO A 671 -11.20 -18.17 -4.89
N SER A 672 -10.95 -17.73 -6.13
CA SER A 672 -9.62 -17.84 -6.75
C SER A 672 -8.59 -17.02 -5.96
N ILE A 673 -8.92 -15.79 -5.54
CA ILE A 673 -8.02 -14.98 -4.71
C ILE A 673 -7.73 -15.66 -3.38
N VAL A 674 -8.77 -16.15 -2.67
CA VAL A 674 -8.58 -16.79 -1.35
C VAL A 674 -7.64 -17.98 -1.48
N LYS A 675 -7.86 -18.85 -2.48
CA LYS A 675 -7.03 -20.02 -2.70
C LYS A 675 -5.59 -19.69 -3.13
N ILE A 676 -5.40 -18.68 -3.99
CA ILE A 676 -4.06 -18.18 -4.36
C ILE A 676 -3.36 -17.57 -3.14
N SER A 677 -4.11 -16.86 -2.28
CA SER A 677 -3.58 -16.24 -1.07
C SER A 677 -3.04 -17.26 -0.08
N GLU A 678 -3.76 -18.37 0.12
CA GLU A 678 -3.32 -19.50 0.95
C GLU A 678 -2.07 -20.17 0.35
N TYR A 679 -2.04 -20.36 -0.98
CA TYR A 679 -0.92 -21.00 -1.67
C TYR A 679 0.39 -20.18 -1.57
N LEU A 680 0.29 -18.87 -1.75
CA LEU A 680 1.44 -17.96 -1.77
C LEU A 680 1.78 -17.33 -0.40
N GLY A 681 0.97 -17.58 0.64
CA GLY A 681 1.13 -16.95 1.95
C GLY A 681 0.91 -15.44 1.91
N MET A 682 -0.06 -14.97 1.11
CA MET A 682 -0.42 -13.57 0.95
C MET A 682 -1.80 -13.28 1.55
N TYR A 683 -2.14 -12.01 1.74
CA TYR A 683 -3.50 -11.63 2.15
C TYR A 683 -4.40 -11.43 0.92
N PRO A 684 -5.67 -11.88 0.94
CA PRO A 684 -6.62 -11.69 -0.16
C PRO A 684 -6.70 -10.24 -0.66
N ALA A 685 -6.88 -9.29 0.25
CA ALA A 685 -6.97 -7.86 -0.09
C ALA A 685 -5.67 -7.28 -0.67
N GLN A 686 -4.50 -7.86 -0.37
CA GLN A 686 -3.25 -7.46 -1.03
C GLN A 686 -3.21 -7.94 -2.48
N ILE A 687 -3.64 -9.18 -2.74
CA ILE A 687 -3.72 -9.70 -4.11
C ILE A 687 -4.71 -8.85 -4.92
N ASP A 688 -5.91 -8.64 -4.39
CA ASP A 688 -6.96 -7.84 -5.02
C ASP A 688 -6.50 -6.40 -5.33
N SER A 689 -5.81 -5.76 -4.37
CA SER A 689 -5.16 -4.46 -4.57
C SER A 689 -4.11 -4.48 -5.68
N ILE A 690 -3.28 -5.53 -5.77
CA ILE A 690 -2.31 -5.68 -6.86
C ILE A 690 -3.00 -5.82 -8.21
N LEU A 691 -4.06 -6.64 -8.30
CA LEU A 691 -4.81 -6.88 -9.53
C LEU A 691 -5.46 -5.60 -10.07
N SER A 692 -5.97 -4.76 -9.19
CA SER A 692 -6.56 -3.47 -9.58
C SER A 692 -5.58 -2.56 -10.33
N SER A 693 -4.28 -2.77 -10.20
CA SER A 693 -3.24 -1.99 -10.89
C SER A 693 -2.96 -2.46 -12.33
N TYR A 694 -3.63 -3.52 -12.78
CA TYR A 694 -3.50 -4.10 -14.12
C TYR A 694 -4.82 -3.98 -14.89
N HIS A 695 -4.75 -3.80 -16.21
CA HIS A 695 -5.90 -3.49 -17.06
C HIS A 695 -6.74 -4.71 -17.47
N TYR A 696 -6.18 -5.92 -17.39
CA TYR A 696 -6.74 -7.11 -18.05
C TYR A 696 -7.34 -8.17 -17.11
N PHE A 697 -7.45 -7.91 -15.81
CA PHE A 697 -7.90 -8.92 -14.83
C PHE A 697 -9.22 -8.50 -14.16
N PRO A 698 -10.37 -8.66 -14.85
CA PRO A 698 -11.66 -8.34 -14.26
C PRO A 698 -11.94 -9.23 -13.04
N ARG A 699 -12.64 -8.67 -12.05
CA ARG A 699 -13.00 -9.34 -10.79
C ARG A 699 -14.34 -10.08 -10.83
N GLU A 700 -15.16 -9.81 -11.83
CA GLU A 700 -16.49 -10.38 -12.00
C GLU A 700 -16.63 -10.99 -13.39
N HIS A 701 -17.39 -12.07 -13.50
CA HIS A 701 -17.77 -12.62 -14.80
C HIS A 701 -18.89 -11.77 -15.39
N THR A 702 -18.55 -11.01 -16.42
CA THR A 702 -19.51 -10.16 -17.13
C THR A 702 -19.90 -10.72 -18.49
N SER A 703 -18.97 -11.41 -19.16
CA SER A 703 -19.18 -12.07 -20.46
C SER A 703 -18.03 -13.03 -20.78
N ASP A 704 -18.19 -13.92 -21.76
CA ASP A 704 -17.11 -14.81 -22.21
C ASP A 704 -16.12 -14.15 -23.19
N ALA A 705 -16.37 -12.90 -23.60
CA ALA A 705 -15.50 -12.14 -24.49
C ALA A 705 -15.29 -10.69 -24.00
N HIS A 706 -14.05 -10.31 -23.74
CA HIS A 706 -13.69 -8.94 -23.38
C HIS A 706 -13.07 -8.23 -24.59
N VAL A 707 -13.71 -7.16 -25.05
CA VAL A 707 -13.32 -6.35 -26.21
C VAL A 707 -12.62 -5.09 -25.73
N TYR A 708 -11.38 -4.91 -26.16
CA TYR A 708 -10.48 -3.86 -25.72
C TYR A 708 -10.16 -2.93 -26.89
N MET A 709 -10.79 -1.77 -26.92
CA MET A 709 -10.70 -0.82 -28.02
C MET A 709 -9.58 0.21 -27.81
N CYS A 710 -8.71 0.33 -28.81
CA CYS A 710 -7.59 1.28 -28.78
C CYS A 710 -8.10 2.73 -28.88
N THR A 711 -7.50 3.64 -28.11
CA THR A 711 -7.88 5.07 -28.03
C THR A 711 -6.71 6.03 -28.29
N CYS A 712 -5.55 5.52 -28.71
CA CYS A 712 -4.42 6.36 -29.12
C CYS A 712 -4.77 7.28 -30.29
N HIS A 713 -3.95 8.31 -30.47
CA HIS A 713 -4.09 9.28 -31.56
C HIS A 713 -4.10 8.62 -32.95
N ASN A 714 -3.34 7.55 -33.22
CA ASN A 714 -3.38 6.87 -34.52
C ASN A 714 -4.77 6.32 -34.84
N CYS A 715 -5.42 5.63 -33.90
CA CYS A 715 -6.79 5.16 -34.10
C CYS A 715 -7.78 6.33 -34.13
N MET A 716 -7.57 7.36 -33.31
CA MET A 716 -8.40 8.56 -33.28
C MET A 716 -8.43 9.28 -34.63
N MET A 717 -7.27 9.46 -35.28
CA MET A 717 -7.13 10.04 -36.62
C MET A 717 -7.88 9.21 -37.65
N LYS A 718 -7.88 7.89 -37.50
CA LYS A 718 -8.67 6.95 -38.30
C LYS A 718 -10.09 6.74 -37.74
N GLY A 719 -10.73 7.77 -37.19
CA GLY A 719 -12.18 7.75 -36.90
C GLY A 719 -12.67 6.81 -35.78
N GLN A 720 -11.78 6.33 -34.90
CA GLN A 720 -12.08 5.50 -33.73
C GLN A 720 -13.28 6.00 -32.89
N GLY A 721 -13.43 7.32 -32.70
CA GLY A 721 -14.54 7.88 -31.92
C GLY A 721 -15.93 7.62 -32.54
N ARG A 722 -16.02 7.60 -33.87
CA ARG A 722 -17.27 7.26 -34.59
C ARG A 722 -17.62 5.78 -34.39
N LEU A 723 -16.61 4.91 -34.42
CA LEU A 723 -16.77 3.49 -34.16
C LEU A 723 -17.22 3.24 -32.72
N LEU A 724 -16.63 3.93 -31.74
CA LEU A 724 -16.99 3.79 -30.32
C LEU A 724 -18.47 4.12 -30.12
N LYS A 725 -18.90 5.27 -30.66
CA LYS A 725 -20.30 5.71 -30.58
C LYS A 725 -21.23 4.69 -31.24
N THR A 726 -20.85 4.16 -32.41
CA THR A 726 -21.64 3.13 -33.11
C THR A 726 -21.78 1.86 -32.24
N ILE A 727 -20.71 1.41 -31.57
CA ILE A 727 -20.75 0.26 -30.65
C ILE A 727 -21.70 0.54 -29.48
N GLN A 728 -21.57 1.71 -28.83
CA GLN A 728 -22.40 2.09 -27.69
C GLN A 728 -23.89 2.14 -28.05
N GLU A 729 -24.23 2.75 -29.20
CA GLU A 729 -25.61 2.82 -29.69
C GLU A 729 -26.15 1.46 -30.12
N THR A 730 -25.33 0.60 -30.74
CA THR A 730 -25.77 -0.70 -31.28
C THR A 730 -25.99 -1.73 -30.19
N TYR A 731 -25.17 -1.71 -29.13
CA TYR A 731 -25.21 -2.69 -28.04
C TYR A 731 -25.73 -2.12 -26.71
N ASP A 732 -26.20 -0.87 -26.71
CA ASP A 732 -26.77 -0.17 -25.53
C ASP A 732 -25.78 -0.16 -24.34
N ILE A 733 -24.56 0.32 -24.60
CA ILE A 733 -23.45 0.32 -23.64
C ILE A 733 -23.17 1.74 -23.13
N ASN A 734 -23.41 1.96 -21.84
CA ASN A 734 -23.27 3.27 -21.20
C ASN A 734 -21.91 3.52 -20.55
N LYS A 735 -21.06 2.49 -20.40
CA LYS A 735 -19.70 2.60 -19.83
C LYS A 735 -18.65 2.17 -20.84
N THR A 736 -17.59 2.97 -21.01
CA THR A 736 -16.47 2.66 -21.94
C THR A 736 -15.40 1.76 -21.33
N HIS A 737 -15.55 1.39 -20.06
CA HIS A 737 -14.72 0.40 -19.38
C HIS A 737 -15.62 -0.49 -18.52
N GLY A 738 -15.57 -1.81 -18.73
CA GLY A 738 -16.45 -2.78 -18.04
C GLY A 738 -17.92 -2.71 -18.48
N GLY A 739 -18.23 -2.05 -19.60
CA GLY A 739 -19.60 -1.93 -20.10
C GLY A 739 -20.05 -3.21 -20.80
N VAL A 740 -21.06 -3.89 -20.26
CA VAL A 740 -21.58 -5.14 -20.83
C VAL A 740 -22.58 -4.81 -21.93
N ALA A 741 -22.44 -5.47 -23.09
CA ALA A 741 -23.44 -5.40 -24.15
C ALA A 741 -24.79 -5.91 -23.63
N LYS A 742 -25.90 -5.26 -24.02
CA LYS A 742 -27.25 -5.61 -23.56
C LYS A 742 -27.64 -7.08 -23.82
N ASP A 743 -27.10 -7.67 -24.88
CA ASP A 743 -27.30 -9.07 -25.23
C ASP A 743 -26.35 -10.04 -24.51
N GLY A 744 -25.50 -9.54 -23.61
CA GLY A 744 -24.50 -10.31 -22.85
C GLY A 744 -23.31 -10.80 -23.68
N SER A 745 -23.21 -10.42 -24.96
CA SER A 745 -22.26 -11.07 -25.89
C SER A 745 -20.78 -10.72 -25.64
N PHE A 746 -20.50 -9.53 -25.11
CA PHE A 746 -19.15 -9.11 -24.74
C PHE A 746 -19.17 -7.97 -23.72
N THR A 747 -18.01 -7.73 -23.11
CA THR A 747 -17.73 -6.58 -22.25
C THR A 747 -16.77 -5.63 -22.95
N LEU A 748 -17.15 -4.36 -23.06
CA LEU A 748 -16.37 -3.31 -23.70
C LEU A 748 -15.42 -2.63 -22.70
N HIS A 749 -14.17 -2.54 -23.12
CA HIS A 749 -13.12 -1.77 -22.48
C HIS A 749 -12.46 -0.84 -23.49
N THR A 750 -11.91 0.26 -23.00
CA THR A 750 -11.03 1.14 -23.75
C THR A 750 -9.63 1.10 -23.14
N LEU A 751 -8.61 1.18 -23.99
CA LEU A 751 -7.21 1.30 -23.59
C LEU A 751 -6.48 2.27 -24.52
N ASN A 752 -5.30 2.74 -24.12
CA ASN A 752 -4.58 3.70 -24.94
C ASN A 752 -3.90 3.06 -26.16
N TRP A 753 -3.04 2.05 -25.99
CA TRP A 753 -2.14 1.60 -27.06
C TRP A 753 -2.07 0.09 -27.19
N LEU A 754 -2.34 -0.47 -28.39
CA LEU A 754 -2.22 -1.92 -28.66
C LEU A 754 -0.88 -2.33 -29.32
N GLY A 755 -0.07 -1.38 -29.80
CA GLY A 755 1.17 -1.68 -30.52
C GLY A 755 0.93 -2.02 -32.00
N TYR A 756 0.24 -3.13 -32.27
CA TYR A 756 0.00 -3.61 -33.64
C TYR A 756 -1.12 -2.86 -34.38
N CYS A 757 -1.85 -1.96 -33.71
CA CYS A 757 -2.88 -1.13 -34.34
C CYS A 757 -2.33 -0.20 -35.44
N VAL A 758 -1.01 -0.04 -35.52
CA VAL A 758 -0.35 0.65 -36.64
C VAL A 758 -0.62 -0.02 -37.98
N ASN A 759 -0.74 -1.34 -38.01
CA ASN A 759 -0.91 -2.10 -39.25
C ASN A 759 -2.21 -1.72 -39.95
N ASP A 760 -3.27 -1.54 -39.18
CA ASP A 760 -4.62 -1.32 -39.70
C ASP A 760 -5.50 -0.74 -38.57
N ALA A 761 -5.75 0.57 -38.60
CA ALA A 761 -6.50 1.28 -37.56
C ALA A 761 -7.89 1.73 -38.07
N PRO A 762 -8.92 1.83 -37.20
CA PRO A 762 -8.96 1.52 -35.77
C PRO A 762 -8.80 0.04 -35.44
N ALA A 763 -8.34 -0.26 -34.22
CA ALA A 763 -8.09 -1.62 -33.77
C ALA A 763 -8.74 -1.94 -32.41
N MET A 764 -9.14 -3.19 -32.25
CA MET A 764 -9.58 -3.82 -31.00
C MET A 764 -8.81 -5.12 -30.75
N MET A 765 -8.57 -5.41 -29.47
CA MET A 765 -8.10 -6.70 -28.99
C MET A 765 -9.26 -7.44 -28.32
N ILE A 766 -9.41 -8.74 -28.57
CA ILE A 766 -10.47 -9.54 -27.97
C ILE A 766 -9.84 -10.66 -27.16
N LYS A 767 -10.16 -10.71 -25.87
CA LYS A 767 -9.78 -11.82 -24.98
C LYS A 767 -11.02 -12.69 -24.74
N ARG A 768 -10.99 -13.93 -25.20
CA ARG A 768 -12.05 -14.92 -24.94
C ARG A 768 -11.70 -15.81 -23.75
N LYS A 769 -12.72 -16.25 -23.02
CA LYS A 769 -12.57 -17.27 -21.99
C LYS A 769 -12.06 -18.59 -22.59
N GLY A 770 -11.22 -19.30 -21.85
CA GLY A 770 -10.65 -20.59 -22.26
C GLY A 770 -9.49 -20.51 -23.24
N THR A 771 -9.06 -19.31 -23.66
CA THR A 771 -7.95 -19.15 -24.62
C THR A 771 -6.69 -18.61 -23.97
N ASN A 772 -5.52 -19.07 -24.42
CA ASN A 772 -4.21 -18.52 -24.05
C ASN A 772 -3.65 -17.56 -25.12
N TYR A 773 -4.52 -16.97 -25.94
CA TYR A 773 -4.21 -15.98 -26.97
C TYR A 773 -5.21 -14.82 -26.93
N VAL A 774 -4.96 -13.79 -27.72
CA VAL A 774 -5.92 -12.72 -28.02
C VAL A 774 -6.21 -12.67 -29.51
N GLU A 775 -7.40 -12.21 -29.87
CA GLU A 775 -7.79 -11.96 -31.25
C GLU A 775 -7.69 -10.47 -31.56
N THR A 776 -7.60 -10.14 -32.85
CA THR A 776 -7.44 -8.78 -33.34
C THR A 776 -8.53 -8.45 -34.34
N PHE A 777 -9.11 -7.26 -34.19
CA PHE A 777 -10.10 -6.74 -35.12
C PHE A 777 -9.71 -5.33 -35.58
N THR A 778 -9.50 -5.15 -36.87
CA THR A 778 -8.88 -3.93 -37.44
C THR A 778 -9.63 -3.43 -38.69
N GLY A 779 -9.30 -2.22 -39.13
CA GLY A 779 -9.74 -1.69 -40.44
C GLY A 779 -11.21 -1.31 -40.52
N LEU A 780 -11.84 -1.00 -39.38
CA LEU A 780 -13.31 -0.87 -39.25
C LEU A 780 -13.87 0.51 -39.60
N LEU A 781 -13.43 1.07 -40.72
CA LEU A 781 -13.93 2.35 -41.22
C LEU A 781 -14.72 2.16 -42.50
N GLU A 782 -16.02 1.96 -42.33
CA GLU A 782 -16.98 2.20 -43.40
C GLU A 782 -17.66 3.54 -43.14
N ASP A 783 -17.85 4.38 -44.17
CA ASP A 783 -18.48 5.70 -43.99
C ASP A 783 -19.97 5.57 -43.60
N ASN A 784 -20.63 4.50 -44.03
CA ASN A 784 -22.04 4.21 -43.73
C ASN A 784 -22.20 3.47 -42.37
N ILE A 785 -23.13 3.93 -41.54
CA ILE A 785 -23.42 3.37 -40.21
C ILE A 785 -23.97 1.93 -40.26
N ASP A 786 -24.79 1.57 -41.25
CA ASP A 786 -25.39 0.24 -41.37
C ASP A 786 -24.36 -0.81 -41.75
N GLN A 787 -23.41 -0.38 -42.56
CA GLN A 787 -22.22 -1.10 -42.94
C GLN A 787 -21.37 -1.39 -41.69
N ARG A 788 -21.03 -0.35 -40.90
CA ARG A 788 -20.33 -0.53 -39.61
C ARG A 788 -21.07 -1.49 -38.67
N ARG A 789 -22.39 -1.34 -38.53
CA ARG A 789 -23.24 -2.24 -37.73
C ARG A 789 -23.18 -3.69 -38.22
N LYS A 790 -23.13 -3.90 -39.53
CA LYS A 790 -22.97 -5.22 -40.14
C LYS A 790 -21.61 -5.82 -39.78
N ALA A 791 -20.52 -5.06 -39.89
CA ALA A 791 -19.17 -5.50 -39.52
C ALA A 791 -19.07 -5.85 -38.02
N LEU A 792 -19.70 -5.06 -37.13
CA LEU A 792 -19.68 -5.30 -35.69
C LEU A 792 -20.29 -6.65 -35.27
N LYS A 793 -21.15 -7.27 -36.09
CA LYS A 793 -21.67 -8.63 -35.85
C LYS A 793 -20.54 -9.67 -35.76
N ASP A 794 -19.40 -9.42 -36.38
CA ASP A 794 -18.26 -10.34 -36.38
C ASP A 794 -17.51 -10.40 -35.04
N LEU A 795 -17.77 -9.48 -34.09
CA LEU A 795 -17.26 -9.60 -32.71
C LEU A 795 -17.66 -10.94 -32.04
N LYS A 796 -18.75 -11.55 -32.52
CA LYS A 796 -19.27 -12.83 -32.03
C LYS A 796 -18.57 -14.05 -32.64
N LYS A 797 -17.74 -13.86 -33.66
CA LYS A 797 -17.02 -14.93 -34.37
C LYS A 797 -15.56 -14.98 -33.92
N GLU A 798 -14.89 -16.10 -34.15
CA GLU A 798 -13.44 -16.18 -33.99
C GLU A 798 -12.74 -15.29 -35.03
N LEU A 799 -11.82 -14.46 -34.56
CA LEU A 799 -11.07 -13.51 -35.37
C LEU A 799 -9.56 -13.86 -35.41
N PRO A 800 -8.81 -13.36 -36.41
CA PRO A 800 -7.38 -13.61 -36.51
C PRO A 800 -6.61 -13.15 -35.26
N LYS A 801 -5.51 -13.85 -34.93
CA LYS A 801 -4.60 -13.50 -33.82
C LYS A 801 -3.74 -12.27 -34.10
N TRP A 802 -3.58 -11.90 -35.37
CA TRP A 802 -2.79 -10.76 -35.80
C TRP A 802 -3.46 -10.07 -36.99
N PRO A 803 -3.34 -8.73 -37.11
CA PRO A 803 -3.73 -8.04 -38.33
C PRO A 803 -2.79 -8.41 -39.47
N LYS A 804 -3.19 -8.07 -40.70
CA LYS A 804 -2.28 -8.13 -41.85
C LYS A 804 -1.08 -7.23 -41.59
N ASN A 805 0.13 -7.72 -41.85
CA ASN A 805 1.34 -6.90 -41.70
C ASN A 805 1.44 -5.93 -42.87
N ASN A 806 1.17 -4.65 -42.60
CA ASN A 806 1.23 -3.56 -43.58
C ASN A 806 2.44 -2.63 -43.34
N ILE A 807 3.39 -3.06 -42.51
CA ILE A 807 4.57 -2.27 -42.20
C ILE A 807 5.60 -2.43 -43.30
N LYS A 808 6.01 -1.30 -43.89
CA LYS A 808 7.13 -1.24 -44.82
C LYS A 808 8.45 -1.14 -44.05
N GLU A 809 9.29 -2.17 -44.12
CA GLU A 809 10.67 -2.08 -43.64
C GLU A 809 11.54 -1.40 -44.71
N MET A 810 12.35 -0.42 -44.32
CA MET A 810 13.30 0.22 -45.22
C MET A 810 14.57 0.67 -44.51
N ARG A 811 15.58 1.02 -45.30
CA ARG A 811 16.84 1.59 -44.84
C ARG A 811 17.02 2.97 -45.46
N SER A 812 17.57 3.92 -44.68
CA SER A 812 17.87 5.25 -45.20
C SER A 812 18.88 5.20 -46.35
N GLN A 813 18.62 5.97 -47.40
CA GLN A 813 19.50 6.08 -48.56
C GLN A 813 20.82 6.79 -48.22
N ARG A 814 20.81 7.63 -47.17
CA ARG A 814 21.99 8.37 -46.70
C ARG A 814 23.08 7.47 -46.11
N ASP A 815 22.72 6.27 -45.70
CA ASP A 815 23.64 5.33 -45.05
C ASP A 815 24.49 4.53 -46.06
N GLY A 816 24.22 4.68 -47.38
CA GLY A 816 24.97 4.06 -48.46
C GLY A 816 25.17 2.55 -48.28
N ASN A 817 26.39 2.08 -48.52
CA ASN A 817 26.79 0.67 -48.35
C ASN A 817 27.28 0.34 -46.92
N GLY A 818 26.97 1.15 -45.90
CA GLY A 818 27.38 0.88 -44.52
C GLY A 818 26.77 -0.43 -43.97
N TYR A 819 27.20 -0.88 -42.79
CA TYR A 819 26.62 -2.06 -42.13
C TYR A 819 25.15 -1.80 -41.72
N SER A 820 24.27 -2.77 -41.95
CA SER A 820 22.84 -2.71 -41.59
C SER A 820 22.53 -3.86 -40.64
N CYS A 821 21.98 -3.56 -39.47
CA CYS A 821 21.52 -4.61 -38.57
C CYS A 821 20.22 -5.24 -39.07
N MET A 822 19.36 -4.46 -39.73
CA MET A 822 18.08 -4.98 -40.25
C MET A 822 18.22 -5.92 -41.45
N ASN A 823 19.17 -5.64 -42.35
CA ASN A 823 19.37 -6.43 -43.58
C ASN A 823 20.46 -7.50 -43.45
N THR A 824 21.18 -7.56 -42.32
CA THR A 824 22.22 -8.55 -42.06
C THR A 824 21.75 -9.49 -40.97
N GLN A 825 21.88 -10.80 -41.18
CA GLN A 825 21.70 -11.78 -40.11
C GLN A 825 23.02 -11.96 -39.34
N ALA A 826 22.99 -11.75 -38.01
CA ALA A 826 24.14 -12.02 -37.17
C ALA A 826 24.35 -13.55 -37.01
N PRO A 827 25.59 -14.04 -37.19
CA PRO A 827 25.93 -15.43 -36.92
C PRO A 827 25.98 -15.66 -35.40
N ILE A 828 24.84 -16.03 -34.80
CA ILE A 828 24.64 -16.02 -33.34
C ILE A 828 25.60 -16.94 -32.57
N ALA A 829 25.98 -18.09 -33.15
CA ALA A 829 26.90 -19.04 -32.51
C ALA A 829 28.32 -18.46 -32.44
N GLU A 830 28.79 -17.92 -33.56
CA GLU A 830 30.10 -17.29 -33.71
C GLU A 830 30.20 -16.04 -32.83
N ALA A 831 29.17 -15.19 -32.83
CA ALA A 831 29.13 -14.01 -31.99
C ALA A 831 29.19 -14.38 -30.50
N THR A 832 28.45 -15.41 -30.07
CA THR A 832 28.47 -15.88 -28.69
C THR A 832 29.83 -16.45 -28.30
N LYS A 833 30.40 -17.34 -29.12
CA LYS A 833 31.72 -17.93 -28.91
C LYS A 833 32.80 -16.86 -28.84
N LYS A 834 32.73 -15.85 -29.71
CA LYS A 834 33.63 -14.69 -29.72
C LYS A 834 33.50 -13.86 -28.44
N ALA A 835 32.28 -13.57 -27.98
CA ALA A 835 32.04 -12.86 -26.73
C ALA A 835 32.60 -13.61 -25.51
N VAL A 836 32.34 -14.90 -25.41
CA VAL A 836 32.79 -15.72 -24.26
C VAL A 836 34.32 -15.86 -24.27
N SER A 837 34.93 -16.09 -25.43
CA SER A 837 36.39 -16.25 -25.54
C SER A 837 37.18 -14.97 -25.28
N MET A 838 36.66 -13.79 -25.63
CA MET A 838 37.34 -12.52 -25.34
C MET A 838 37.27 -12.10 -23.87
N GLY A 839 36.32 -12.66 -23.11
CA GLY A 839 36.12 -12.39 -21.69
C GLY A 839 35.30 -11.11 -21.40
N PRO A 840 34.71 -11.00 -20.19
CA PRO A 840 33.79 -9.94 -19.83
C PRO A 840 34.29 -8.50 -20.06
N GLU A 841 35.52 -8.21 -19.66
CA GLU A 841 36.10 -6.87 -19.74
C GLU A 841 36.19 -6.38 -21.19
N LYS A 842 36.61 -7.26 -22.10
CA LYS A 842 36.71 -6.92 -23.53
C LYS A 842 35.32 -6.77 -24.16
N VAL A 843 34.36 -7.61 -23.78
CA VAL A 843 32.96 -7.42 -24.24
C VAL A 843 32.43 -6.06 -23.80
N ILE A 844 32.63 -5.69 -22.54
CA ILE A 844 32.21 -4.38 -22.01
C ILE A 844 32.89 -3.24 -22.78
N GLU A 845 34.18 -3.38 -23.08
CA GLU A 845 34.95 -2.40 -23.84
C GLU A 845 34.42 -2.25 -25.27
N GLU A 846 34.16 -3.35 -25.99
CA GLU A 846 33.59 -3.32 -27.34
C GLU A 846 32.20 -2.67 -27.36
N ILE A 847 31.31 -3.06 -26.44
CA ILE A 847 29.99 -2.44 -26.32
C ILE A 847 30.11 -0.95 -25.95
N PHE A 848 31.09 -0.57 -25.13
CA PHE A 848 31.33 0.84 -24.82
C PHE A 848 31.85 1.61 -26.04
N LYS A 849 32.86 1.10 -26.75
CA LYS A 849 33.48 1.76 -27.92
C LYS A 849 32.54 1.87 -29.11
N SER A 850 31.61 0.93 -29.26
CA SER A 850 30.57 0.99 -30.31
C SER A 850 29.62 2.17 -30.15
N ASN A 851 29.68 2.94 -29.06
CA ASN A 851 28.72 4.00 -28.77
C ASN A 851 27.26 3.53 -28.60
N LEU A 852 27.04 2.24 -28.32
CA LEU A 852 25.70 1.74 -28.04
C LEU A 852 25.10 2.42 -26.80
N VAL A 853 23.93 3.01 -27.01
CA VAL A 853 23.09 3.60 -25.98
C VAL A 853 21.77 2.84 -25.86
N GLY A 854 21.18 2.85 -24.67
CA GLY A 854 19.90 2.23 -24.42
C GLY A 854 18.79 2.82 -25.30
N ARG A 855 18.08 1.97 -26.03
CA ARG A 855 17.08 2.35 -27.05
C ARG A 855 15.65 2.51 -26.53
N GLY A 856 15.46 2.39 -25.23
CA GLY A 856 14.16 2.60 -24.57
C GLY A 856 13.85 4.05 -24.19
N GLY A 857 14.63 5.03 -24.66
CA GLY A 857 14.36 6.47 -24.45
C GLY A 857 15.35 7.20 -23.52
N ALA A 858 15.99 6.50 -22.59
CA ALA A 858 16.93 7.14 -21.64
C ALA A 858 18.31 7.45 -22.22
N GLY A 859 18.74 6.77 -23.29
CA GLY A 859 20.01 7.04 -23.97
C GLY A 859 21.28 6.77 -23.14
N PHE A 860 21.21 6.00 -22.05
CA PHE A 860 22.38 5.71 -21.21
C PHE A 860 23.36 4.76 -21.93
N ARG A 861 24.67 4.95 -21.72
CA ARG A 861 25.74 4.14 -22.33
C ARG A 861 25.65 2.68 -21.88
N THR A 862 25.36 1.77 -22.80
CA THR A 862 25.13 0.35 -22.50
C THR A 862 26.35 -0.30 -21.87
N GLY A 863 27.55 -0.05 -22.41
CA GLY A 863 28.80 -0.56 -21.84
C GLY A 863 29.05 -0.11 -20.40
N LYS A 864 28.71 1.13 -20.03
CA LYS A 864 28.83 1.62 -18.65
C LYS A 864 27.83 0.94 -17.70
N LYS A 865 26.62 0.64 -18.20
CA LYS A 865 25.60 -0.08 -17.42
C LYS A 865 26.09 -1.51 -17.12
N TRP A 866 26.65 -2.18 -18.12
CA TRP A 866 27.19 -3.53 -17.98
C TRP A 866 28.42 -3.54 -17.07
N GLU A 867 29.34 -2.58 -17.23
CA GLU A 867 30.51 -2.39 -16.36
C GLU A 867 30.10 -2.24 -14.88
N SER A 868 29.09 -1.41 -14.59
CA SER A 868 28.59 -1.21 -13.23
C SER A 868 28.05 -2.50 -12.60
N ALA A 869 27.27 -3.28 -13.36
CA ALA A 869 26.73 -4.54 -12.86
C ALA A 869 27.80 -5.64 -12.73
N TYR A 870 28.75 -5.69 -13.67
CA TYR A 870 29.90 -6.59 -13.61
C TYR A 870 30.74 -6.35 -12.35
N LYS A 871 31.10 -5.09 -12.09
CA LYS A 871 31.92 -4.68 -10.94
C LYS A 871 31.19 -4.77 -9.59
N THR A 872 29.86 -4.81 -9.57
CA THR A 872 29.13 -4.92 -8.30
C THR A 872 29.27 -6.34 -7.72
N PRO A 873 29.81 -6.49 -6.49
CA PRO A 873 29.96 -7.80 -5.86
C PRO A 873 28.60 -8.38 -5.45
N ALA A 874 28.20 -9.48 -6.07
CA ALA A 874 27.01 -10.24 -5.68
C ALA A 874 27.09 -11.68 -6.19
N THR A 875 26.44 -12.60 -5.47
CA THR A 875 26.31 -14.02 -5.87
C THR A 875 25.33 -14.22 -7.01
N ASP A 876 24.25 -13.41 -7.01
CA ASP A 876 23.17 -13.48 -7.96
C ASP A 876 23.03 -12.15 -8.65
N LYS A 877 22.91 -12.20 -9.98
CA LYS A 877 22.67 -11.06 -10.86
C LYS A 877 21.65 -11.44 -11.91
N TYR A 878 20.96 -10.44 -12.44
CA TYR A 878 19.88 -10.64 -13.40
C TYR A 878 20.03 -9.80 -14.66
N VAL A 879 19.52 -10.32 -15.76
CA VAL A 879 19.33 -9.57 -17.00
C VAL A 879 17.83 -9.47 -17.28
N VAL A 880 17.35 -8.28 -17.62
CA VAL A 880 15.95 -8.05 -17.99
C VAL A 880 15.89 -7.40 -19.37
N CYS A 881 15.14 -8.00 -20.28
CA CYS A 881 14.76 -7.42 -21.56
C CYS A 881 13.39 -6.78 -21.42
N ASN A 882 13.37 -5.45 -21.54
CA ASN A 882 12.15 -4.67 -21.48
C ASN A 882 11.48 -4.66 -22.86
N ALA A 883 10.46 -5.52 -22.99
CA ALA A 883 9.57 -5.61 -24.15
C ALA A 883 8.15 -5.10 -23.81
N ASP A 884 8.05 -4.19 -22.84
CA ASP A 884 6.83 -3.41 -22.57
C ASP A 884 6.81 -2.15 -23.44
N GLU A 885 6.61 -2.34 -24.76
CA GLU A 885 6.59 -1.28 -25.77
C GLU A 885 5.30 -0.43 -25.67
N GLY A 886 5.06 0.18 -24.51
CA GLY A 886 3.80 0.83 -24.15
C GLY A 886 3.63 2.26 -24.68
N LEU A 887 4.70 2.90 -25.17
CA LEU A 887 4.61 4.26 -25.70
C LEU A 887 3.83 4.27 -27.02
N PRO A 888 2.74 5.06 -27.15
CA PRO A 888 1.94 5.09 -28.37
C PRO A 888 2.80 5.37 -29.61
N SER A 889 2.45 4.71 -30.72
CA SER A 889 3.15 4.82 -32.00
C SER A 889 4.57 4.26 -32.05
N THR A 890 4.97 3.45 -31.05
CA THR A 890 6.21 2.67 -31.06
C THR A 890 5.91 1.20 -31.33
N TYR A 891 6.54 0.60 -32.34
CA TYR A 891 6.33 -0.81 -32.73
C TYR A 891 7.61 -1.50 -33.26
N LYS A 892 8.78 -0.89 -33.04
CA LYS A 892 10.07 -1.42 -33.49
C LYS A 892 10.39 -2.73 -32.79
N ASP A 893 10.05 -2.86 -31.52
CA ASP A 893 10.36 -4.04 -30.72
C ASP A 893 9.43 -5.19 -31.10
N TRP A 894 8.16 -4.89 -31.40
CA TRP A 894 7.25 -5.85 -32.01
C TRP A 894 7.81 -6.41 -33.32
N CYS A 895 8.33 -5.57 -34.24
CA CYS A 895 8.93 -6.04 -35.49
C CYS A 895 10.12 -6.98 -35.25
N LEU A 896 11.01 -6.63 -34.31
CA LEU A 896 12.16 -7.48 -33.97
C LEU A 896 11.74 -8.82 -33.34
N LEU A 897 10.79 -8.80 -32.41
CA LEU A 897 10.31 -10.01 -31.73
C LEU A 897 9.41 -10.89 -32.62
N ASN A 898 8.65 -10.29 -33.54
CA ASN A 898 7.77 -10.99 -34.46
C ASN A 898 8.51 -11.56 -35.70
N HIS A 899 9.75 -11.13 -35.96
CA HIS A 899 10.60 -11.70 -37.00
C HIS A 899 11.40 -12.92 -36.52
N GLU A 900 11.46 -14.00 -37.32
CA GLU A 900 12.05 -15.29 -36.93
C GLU A 900 13.53 -15.23 -36.60
N VAL A 901 14.31 -14.59 -37.46
CA VAL A 901 15.75 -14.43 -37.25
C VAL A 901 16.05 -13.44 -36.12
N LYS A 902 15.51 -12.22 -36.23
CA LYS A 902 15.79 -11.11 -35.30
C LYS A 902 15.45 -11.42 -33.84
N ARG A 903 14.39 -12.20 -33.56
CA ARG A 903 14.10 -12.62 -32.17
C ARG A 903 15.18 -13.51 -31.55
N LYS A 904 15.84 -14.37 -32.35
CA LYS A 904 16.96 -15.21 -31.89
C LYS A 904 18.18 -14.34 -31.57
N GLU A 905 18.42 -13.27 -32.34
CA GLU A 905 19.49 -12.31 -32.09
C GLU A 905 19.27 -11.52 -30.79
N VAL A 906 18.02 -11.13 -30.48
CA VAL A 906 17.65 -10.52 -29.19
C VAL A 906 18.02 -11.43 -28.01
N PHE A 907 17.59 -12.70 -28.03
CA PHE A 907 17.92 -13.65 -26.96
C PHE A 907 19.42 -13.92 -26.85
N THR A 908 20.12 -13.97 -27.99
CA THR A 908 21.58 -14.10 -28.03
C THR A 908 22.25 -12.90 -27.34
N GLY A 909 21.80 -11.67 -27.63
CA GLY A 909 22.29 -10.47 -26.97
C GLY A 909 22.05 -10.45 -25.46
N MET A 910 20.88 -10.94 -25.02
CA MET A 910 20.60 -11.15 -23.59
C MET A 910 21.57 -12.16 -22.97
N GLY A 911 21.86 -13.26 -23.66
CA GLY A 911 22.79 -14.30 -23.22
C GLY A 911 24.24 -13.80 -23.09
N ILE A 912 24.71 -13.05 -24.09
CA ILE A 912 26.04 -12.41 -24.06
C ILE A 912 26.14 -11.47 -22.85
N CYS A 913 25.12 -10.65 -22.61
CA CYS A 913 25.06 -9.78 -21.42
C CYS A 913 25.15 -10.60 -20.13
N ALA A 914 24.35 -11.65 -20.01
CA ALA A 914 24.31 -12.48 -18.82
C ALA A 914 25.66 -13.13 -18.52
N LYS A 915 26.32 -13.69 -19.53
CA LYS A 915 27.68 -14.26 -19.40
C LYS A 915 28.71 -13.21 -19.02
N THR A 916 28.59 -12.01 -19.60
CA THR A 916 29.48 -10.88 -19.31
C THR A 916 29.38 -10.44 -17.85
N ILE A 917 28.17 -10.26 -17.31
CA ILE A 917 28.02 -9.74 -15.94
C ILE A 917 28.05 -10.84 -14.87
N GLY A 918 27.91 -12.12 -15.25
CA GLY A 918 27.80 -13.27 -14.35
C GLY A 918 26.37 -13.55 -13.87
N ALA A 919 25.34 -13.24 -14.67
CA ALA A 919 23.95 -13.54 -14.37
C ALA A 919 23.56 -14.97 -14.77
N LYS A 920 22.71 -15.61 -13.96
CA LYS A 920 22.21 -16.98 -14.20
C LYS A 920 20.75 -17.02 -14.68
N ARG A 921 20.03 -15.91 -14.56
CA ARG A 921 18.62 -15.78 -14.94
C ARG A 921 18.41 -14.53 -15.79
N CYS A 922 17.73 -14.73 -16.91
CA CYS A 922 17.31 -13.70 -17.84
C CYS A 922 15.78 -13.63 -17.87
N PHE A 923 15.22 -12.43 -17.80
CA PHE A 923 13.78 -12.22 -17.93
C PHE A 923 13.49 -11.42 -19.19
N LEU A 924 12.59 -11.87 -20.04
CA LEU A 924 11.96 -11.03 -21.05
C LEU A 924 10.59 -10.62 -20.51
N TYR A 925 10.44 -9.34 -20.16
CA TYR A 925 9.16 -8.81 -19.71
C TYR A 925 8.35 -8.33 -20.92
N LEU A 926 7.35 -9.11 -21.30
CA LEU A 926 6.54 -8.91 -22.49
C LEU A 926 5.19 -8.29 -22.13
N ARG A 927 4.81 -7.20 -22.80
CA ARG A 927 3.46 -6.64 -22.64
C ARG A 927 2.37 -7.65 -23.01
N TYR A 928 1.21 -7.56 -22.37
CA TYR A 928 0.11 -8.51 -22.55
C TYR A 928 -0.43 -8.53 -23.99
N GLU A 929 -0.45 -7.38 -24.65
CA GLU A 929 -0.93 -7.19 -26.02
C GLU A 929 -0.11 -8.01 -27.02
N TYR A 930 1.13 -8.35 -26.69
CA TYR A 930 2.01 -9.16 -27.52
C TYR A 930 2.00 -10.64 -27.13
N ARG A 931 1.06 -11.09 -26.27
CA ARG A 931 1.07 -12.47 -25.76
C ARG A 931 1.07 -13.55 -26.83
N ASN A 932 0.53 -13.25 -28.01
CA ASN A 932 0.50 -14.19 -29.12
C ASN A 932 1.91 -14.56 -29.62
N LEU A 933 2.95 -13.80 -29.23
CA LEU A 933 4.36 -14.11 -29.50
C LEU A 933 4.96 -15.14 -28.54
N VAL A 934 4.34 -15.41 -27.38
CA VAL A 934 4.94 -16.26 -26.33
C VAL A 934 5.41 -17.62 -26.87
N PRO A 935 4.61 -18.39 -27.63
CA PRO A 935 5.06 -19.69 -28.15
C PRO A 935 6.29 -19.57 -29.07
N ALA A 936 6.33 -18.53 -29.91
CA ALA A 936 7.46 -18.29 -30.83
C ALA A 936 8.73 -17.85 -30.07
N LEU A 937 8.57 -17.11 -28.97
CA LEU A 937 9.66 -16.67 -28.12
C LEU A 937 10.23 -17.84 -27.29
N GLU A 938 9.38 -18.70 -26.75
CA GLU A 938 9.81 -19.93 -26.05
C GLU A 938 10.58 -20.86 -26.99
N GLN A 939 10.13 -20.99 -28.24
CA GLN A 939 10.83 -21.77 -29.25
C GLN A 939 12.19 -21.13 -29.59
N ALA A 940 12.25 -19.81 -29.74
CA ALA A 940 13.52 -19.11 -30.01
C ALA A 940 14.54 -19.27 -28.87
N ILE A 941 14.11 -19.30 -27.60
CA ILE A 941 14.98 -19.61 -26.46
C ILE A 941 15.61 -21.00 -26.63
N LYS A 942 14.80 -22.02 -26.93
CA LYS A 942 15.28 -23.39 -27.14
C LYS A 942 16.27 -23.46 -28.31
N ASP A 943 15.97 -22.76 -29.40
CA ASP A 943 16.85 -22.72 -30.57
C ASP A 943 18.18 -22.05 -30.25
N VAL A 944 18.18 -20.90 -29.57
CA VAL A 944 19.41 -20.21 -29.16
C VAL A 944 20.26 -21.08 -28.23
N GLN A 945 19.65 -21.73 -27.23
CA GLN A 945 20.37 -22.62 -26.30
C GLN A 945 20.95 -23.86 -27.00
N ARG A 946 20.27 -24.36 -28.05
CA ARG A 946 20.77 -25.47 -28.87
C ARG A 946 21.91 -25.03 -29.80
N THR A 947 21.80 -23.85 -30.40
CA THR A 947 22.79 -23.32 -31.35
C THR A 947 24.02 -22.75 -30.67
N CYS A 948 23.89 -22.25 -29.43
CA CYS A 948 24.96 -21.61 -28.67
C CYS A 948 25.22 -22.39 -27.36
N PRO A 949 26.09 -23.41 -27.36
CA PRO A 949 26.34 -24.26 -26.19
C PRO A 949 26.77 -23.48 -24.95
N GLU A 950 27.45 -22.34 -25.12
CA GLU A 950 27.89 -21.48 -24.03
C GLU A 950 26.73 -20.87 -23.23
N LEU A 951 25.51 -20.84 -23.79
CA LEU A 951 24.29 -20.32 -23.16
C LEU A 951 23.35 -21.42 -22.66
N ALA A 952 23.71 -22.69 -22.78
CA ALA A 952 22.82 -23.82 -22.48
C ALA A 952 22.38 -23.90 -21.00
N ASP A 953 23.23 -23.43 -20.07
CA ASP A 953 22.98 -23.37 -18.62
C ASP A 953 22.18 -22.13 -18.18
N LEU A 954 21.97 -21.15 -19.07
CA LEU A 954 21.32 -19.89 -18.74
C LEU A 954 19.80 -20.07 -18.71
N LYS A 955 19.16 -19.71 -17.60
CA LYS A 955 17.70 -19.78 -17.48
C LYS A 955 17.04 -18.52 -18.04
N TYR A 956 16.32 -18.66 -19.15
CA TYR A 956 15.43 -17.62 -19.68
C TYR A 956 14.01 -17.81 -19.16
N GLU A 957 13.35 -16.72 -18.78
CA GLU A 957 11.95 -16.70 -18.37
C GLU A 957 11.22 -15.57 -19.11
N ILE A 958 10.06 -15.87 -19.68
CA ILE A 958 9.17 -14.85 -20.23
C ILE A 958 8.17 -14.47 -19.13
N ARG A 959 8.06 -13.17 -18.85
CA ARG A 959 7.12 -12.62 -17.88
C ARG A 959 6.13 -11.74 -18.61
N LEU A 960 4.88 -12.20 -18.72
CA LEU A 960 3.80 -11.40 -19.28
C LEU A 960 3.38 -10.32 -18.27
N GLY A 961 3.26 -9.08 -18.75
CA GLY A 961 2.68 -7.97 -18.00
C GLY A 961 1.14 -8.00 -18.00
N GLY A 962 0.53 -6.99 -17.38
CA GLY A 962 -0.93 -6.85 -17.27
C GLY A 962 -1.49 -5.53 -17.82
N GLY A 963 -0.77 -4.83 -18.71
CA GLY A 963 -1.29 -3.72 -19.51
C GLY A 963 -1.02 -2.26 -19.13
N PRO A 964 -0.55 -1.87 -17.93
CA PRO A 964 -0.32 -0.45 -17.65
C PRO A 964 1.01 0.03 -18.23
N TYR A 965 1.04 1.18 -18.91
CA TYR A 965 2.25 1.75 -19.53
C TYR A 965 3.41 1.93 -18.55
N VAL A 966 3.09 2.25 -17.29
CA VAL A 966 4.13 2.46 -16.26
C VAL A 966 4.95 1.20 -15.97
N ALA A 967 4.45 0.00 -16.32
CA ALA A 967 5.21 -1.24 -16.19
C ALA A 967 6.45 -1.31 -17.12
N GLY A 968 6.57 -0.38 -18.06
CA GLY A 968 7.78 -0.18 -18.87
C GLY A 968 8.86 0.64 -18.15
N GLU A 969 8.56 1.29 -17.02
CA GLU A 969 9.56 1.92 -16.16
C GLU A 969 10.38 0.84 -15.44
N GLU A 970 11.70 1.06 -15.37
CA GLU A 970 12.67 0.05 -14.90
C GLU A 970 12.35 -0.53 -13.52
N ASN A 971 11.97 0.28 -12.54
CA ASN A 971 11.67 -0.20 -11.20
C ASN A 971 10.25 -0.79 -11.11
N ALA A 972 9.26 -0.18 -11.76
CA ALA A 972 7.90 -0.70 -11.84
C ALA A 972 7.85 -2.09 -12.49
N GLN A 973 8.69 -2.32 -13.50
CA GLN A 973 8.84 -3.62 -14.13
C GLN A 973 9.38 -4.67 -13.16
N PHE A 974 10.36 -4.31 -12.33
CA PHE A 974 10.87 -5.22 -11.28
C PHE A 974 9.79 -5.56 -10.26
N GLU A 975 9.02 -4.57 -9.81
CA GLU A 975 7.90 -4.81 -8.90
C GLU A 975 6.86 -5.77 -9.53
N SER A 976 6.57 -5.64 -10.82
CA SER A 976 5.66 -6.56 -11.53
C SER A 976 6.21 -7.99 -11.58
N ILE A 977 7.49 -8.16 -11.94
CA ILE A 977 8.16 -9.48 -11.96
C ILE A 977 8.14 -10.12 -10.56
N GLU A 978 8.27 -9.31 -9.51
CA GLU A 978 8.22 -9.73 -8.10
C GLU A 978 6.80 -10.04 -7.57
N GLY A 979 5.78 -10.03 -8.43
CA GLY A 979 4.39 -10.26 -8.02
C GLY A 979 3.82 -9.12 -7.18
N ARG A 980 4.15 -7.87 -7.54
CA ARG A 980 3.67 -6.65 -6.89
C ARG A 980 2.95 -5.76 -7.91
N ALA A 981 2.31 -4.71 -7.42
CA ALA A 981 1.78 -3.67 -8.29
C ALA A 981 2.94 -2.96 -9.01
N PRO A 982 2.82 -2.63 -10.31
CA PRO A 982 3.91 -2.03 -11.10
C PRO A 982 4.11 -0.55 -10.75
N LEU A 983 4.59 -0.28 -9.54
CA LEU A 983 4.80 1.07 -9.02
C LEU A 983 6.31 1.38 -8.99
N PRO A 984 6.75 2.54 -9.50
CA PRO A 984 8.14 2.94 -9.36
C PRO A 984 8.59 2.97 -7.89
N ARG A 985 9.78 2.43 -7.61
CA ARG A 985 10.32 2.34 -6.25
C ARG A 985 10.61 3.74 -5.69
N LYS A 986 9.85 4.13 -4.66
CA LYS A 986 9.97 5.42 -3.96
C LYS A 986 11.09 5.47 -2.91
N ASP A 987 11.58 4.32 -2.47
CA ASP A 987 12.44 4.19 -1.28
C ASP A 987 13.93 4.11 -1.61
N ARG A 988 14.28 4.48 -2.85
CA ARG A 988 15.59 4.23 -3.41
C ARG A 988 16.48 5.47 -3.36
N PRO A 989 17.68 5.40 -2.75
CA PRO A 989 18.63 6.50 -2.77
C PRO A 989 19.02 6.85 -4.21
N GLY A 990 19.17 8.15 -4.51
CA GLY A 990 19.46 8.62 -5.87
C GLY A 990 20.81 8.17 -6.44
N ASN A 991 21.72 7.68 -5.59
CA ASN A 991 23.03 7.14 -5.95
C ASN A 991 23.05 5.61 -6.15
N VAL A 992 21.93 4.92 -5.92
CA VAL A 992 21.83 3.46 -6.11
C VAL A 992 21.18 3.17 -7.46
N PHE A 993 21.92 2.58 -8.40
CA PHE A 993 21.44 2.22 -9.76
C PHE A 993 21.09 0.73 -9.89
N PRO A 994 20.24 0.31 -10.84
CA PRO A 994 19.71 -1.07 -10.88
C PRO A 994 20.80 -2.12 -11.02
N THR A 995 21.89 -1.70 -11.64
CA THR A 995 23.16 -2.40 -11.74
C THR A 995 23.81 -2.69 -10.39
N MET A 996 23.40 -2.00 -9.32
CA MET A 996 23.80 -2.28 -7.94
C MET A 996 22.69 -2.98 -7.16
N GLU A 997 21.47 -2.46 -7.25
CA GLU A 997 20.29 -3.01 -6.59
C GLU A 997 19.05 -2.77 -7.47
N GLY A 998 18.60 -3.83 -8.13
CA GLY A 998 17.46 -3.88 -9.04
C GLY A 998 16.50 -5.01 -8.68
N LEU A 999 16.21 -5.90 -9.62
CA LEU A 999 15.29 -7.03 -9.44
C LEU A 999 15.73 -7.93 -8.27
N PHE A 1000 14.77 -8.30 -7.40
CA PHE A 1000 14.99 -9.03 -6.14
C PHE A 1000 16.02 -8.40 -5.20
N HIS A 1001 16.21 -7.08 -5.30
CA HIS A 1001 17.27 -6.33 -4.62
C HIS A 1001 18.68 -6.83 -4.95
N LYS A 1002 18.90 -7.32 -6.18
CA LYS A 1002 20.20 -7.77 -6.69
C LYS A 1002 20.66 -6.93 -7.89
N PRO A 1003 21.97 -6.88 -8.19
CA PRO A 1003 22.49 -6.25 -9.40
C PRO A 1003 21.76 -6.75 -10.65
N THR A 1004 21.19 -5.81 -11.40
CA THR A 1004 20.35 -6.11 -12.56
C THR A 1004 20.68 -5.20 -13.72
N VAL A 1005 20.95 -5.79 -14.88
CA VAL A 1005 21.01 -5.06 -16.14
C VAL A 1005 19.66 -5.20 -16.84
N ILE A 1006 18.98 -4.08 -17.05
CA ILE A 1006 17.80 -4.02 -17.91
C ILE A 1006 18.09 -3.19 -19.15
N ASN A 1007 17.84 -3.77 -20.31
CA ASN A 1007 17.93 -3.08 -21.59
C ASN A 1007 16.68 -3.36 -22.44
N ASN A 1008 16.44 -2.49 -23.42
CA ASN A 1008 15.34 -2.63 -24.36
C ASN A 1008 15.67 -3.69 -25.44
N VAL A 1009 14.64 -4.26 -26.07
CA VAL A 1009 14.75 -5.26 -27.15
C VAL A 1009 15.74 -4.83 -28.24
N GLU A 1010 15.60 -3.64 -28.84
CA GLU A 1010 16.52 -3.14 -29.88
C GLU A 1010 17.96 -3.03 -29.37
N THR A 1011 18.16 -2.79 -28.07
CA THR A 1011 19.52 -2.72 -27.48
C THR A 1011 20.17 -4.09 -27.47
N PHE A 1012 19.43 -5.14 -27.09
CA PHE A 1012 19.95 -6.52 -27.11
C PHE A 1012 20.10 -7.05 -28.53
N PHE A 1013 19.18 -6.71 -29.43
CA PHE A 1013 19.29 -7.02 -30.85
C PHE A 1013 20.63 -6.55 -31.45
N ALA A 1014 21.09 -5.33 -31.13
CA ALA A 1014 22.34 -4.81 -31.68
C ALA A 1014 23.62 -5.53 -31.17
N VAL A 1015 23.57 -6.18 -30.00
CA VAL A 1015 24.75 -6.79 -29.34
C VAL A 1015 25.47 -7.81 -30.22
N PRO A 1016 24.82 -8.89 -30.74
CA PRO A 1016 25.52 -9.88 -31.54
C PRO A 1016 26.16 -9.30 -32.81
N HIS A 1017 25.56 -8.28 -33.44
CA HIS A 1017 26.16 -7.59 -34.58
C HIS A 1017 27.44 -6.85 -34.18
N ILE A 1018 27.41 -6.11 -33.08
CA ILE A 1018 28.58 -5.37 -32.56
C ILE A 1018 29.71 -6.34 -32.23
N ILE A 1019 29.41 -7.43 -31.55
CA ILE A 1019 30.44 -8.43 -31.21
C ILE A 1019 31.01 -9.07 -32.47
N GLN A 1020 30.18 -9.41 -33.44
CA GLN A 1020 30.64 -10.06 -34.66
C GLN A 1020 31.55 -9.15 -35.49
N GLN A 1021 31.11 -7.93 -35.81
CA GLN A 1021 31.86 -7.02 -36.68
C GLN A 1021 32.99 -6.29 -35.93
N GLY A 1022 32.77 -5.93 -34.67
CA GLY A 1022 33.66 -5.08 -33.87
C GLY A 1022 33.17 -3.63 -33.78
N SER A 1023 33.55 -2.93 -32.71
CA SER A 1023 33.05 -1.60 -32.38
C SER A 1023 33.37 -0.51 -33.40
N GLN A 1024 34.45 -0.66 -34.19
CA GLN A 1024 34.89 0.33 -35.18
C GLN A 1024 33.84 0.64 -36.27
N ASP A 1025 32.98 -0.32 -36.59
CA ASP A 1025 31.94 -0.18 -37.63
C ASP A 1025 30.68 0.52 -37.11
N PHE A 1026 30.60 0.73 -35.80
CA PHE A 1026 29.42 1.23 -35.09
C PHE A 1026 29.64 2.58 -34.39
N GLY A 1027 30.81 3.19 -34.55
CA GLY A 1027 31.23 4.42 -33.85
C GLY A 1027 30.35 5.66 -34.06
N GLU A 1028 30.90 6.83 -33.76
CA GLU A 1028 30.15 8.09 -33.79
C GLU A 1028 29.47 8.36 -35.15
N GLY A 1029 28.17 8.65 -35.13
CA GLY A 1029 27.36 8.90 -36.33
C GLY A 1029 27.03 7.67 -37.19
N LYS A 1030 27.49 6.46 -36.79
CA LYS A 1030 27.29 5.20 -37.53
C LYS A 1030 26.44 4.17 -36.80
N MET A 1031 26.08 4.43 -35.54
CA MET A 1031 25.31 3.50 -34.73
C MET A 1031 23.86 3.38 -35.25
N PRO A 1032 23.41 2.21 -35.77
CA PRO A 1032 22.07 2.06 -36.34
C PRO A 1032 20.96 2.36 -35.34
N LYS A 1033 19.80 2.81 -35.83
CA LYS A 1033 18.60 3.13 -35.07
C LYS A 1033 17.37 2.88 -35.90
N LEU A 1034 16.42 2.16 -35.33
CA LEU A 1034 15.07 2.00 -35.87
C LEU A 1034 14.15 3.15 -35.46
N LEU A 1035 13.45 3.72 -36.44
CA LEU A 1035 12.35 4.66 -36.27
C LEU A 1035 11.04 4.03 -36.79
N SER A 1036 10.02 4.06 -35.96
CA SER A 1036 8.63 3.65 -36.19
C SER A 1036 7.83 4.87 -36.65
N VAL A 1037 7.50 4.95 -37.94
CA VAL A 1037 6.85 6.11 -38.56
C VAL A 1037 5.38 5.82 -38.86
N THR A 1038 4.48 6.64 -38.31
CA THR A 1038 3.01 6.57 -38.47
C THR A 1038 2.39 7.95 -38.69
N GLY A 1039 1.05 8.03 -38.68
CA GLY A 1039 0.30 9.27 -38.86
C GLY A 1039 -0.18 9.42 -40.30
N ASP A 1040 -0.02 10.61 -40.87
CA ASP A 1040 -0.38 10.93 -42.25
C ASP A 1040 0.69 10.44 -43.25
N VAL A 1041 0.81 9.11 -43.33
CA VAL A 1041 1.62 8.37 -44.29
C VAL A 1041 0.76 7.35 -45.02
N GLU A 1042 1.14 6.95 -46.23
CA GLU A 1042 0.40 5.97 -47.03
C GLU A 1042 0.27 4.62 -46.32
N GLN A 1043 1.37 4.15 -45.73
CA GLN A 1043 1.44 2.97 -44.87
C GLN A 1043 2.51 3.17 -43.79
N PRO A 1044 2.44 2.48 -42.64
CA PRO A 1044 3.46 2.57 -41.60
C PRO A 1044 4.84 2.13 -42.08
N ILE A 1045 5.89 2.78 -41.59
CA ILE A 1045 7.27 2.54 -42.05
C ILE A 1045 8.18 2.27 -40.85
N LEU A 1046 8.89 1.15 -40.87
CA LEU A 1046 10.02 0.92 -39.96
C LEU A 1046 11.31 1.22 -40.74
N ILE A 1047 11.96 2.32 -40.40
CA ILE A 1047 13.19 2.75 -41.07
C ILE A 1047 14.42 2.57 -40.18
N GLU A 1048 15.44 1.90 -40.70
CA GLU A 1048 16.78 1.91 -40.12
C GLU A 1048 17.55 3.14 -40.61
N THR A 1049 18.13 3.89 -39.67
CA THR A 1049 19.01 5.04 -39.91
C THR A 1049 20.16 5.05 -38.89
N HIS A 1050 20.95 6.12 -38.79
CA HIS A 1050 21.99 6.29 -37.78
C HIS A 1050 21.69 7.40 -36.76
N LEU A 1051 22.00 7.14 -35.48
CA LEU A 1051 21.88 8.14 -34.42
C LEU A 1051 22.76 9.37 -34.69
N ASN A 1052 22.24 10.54 -34.35
CA ASN A 1052 22.92 11.84 -34.46
C ASN A 1052 23.36 12.22 -35.90
N ASN A 1053 22.82 11.58 -36.93
CA ASN A 1053 23.14 11.88 -38.33
C ASN A 1053 21.89 11.95 -39.25
N TYR A 1054 20.71 11.86 -38.68
CA TYR A 1054 19.44 11.84 -39.41
C TYR A 1054 18.48 12.85 -38.81
N SER A 1055 17.73 13.60 -39.63
CA SER A 1055 16.77 14.62 -39.22
C SER A 1055 15.38 14.25 -39.70
N LEU A 1056 14.35 14.94 -39.20
CA LEU A 1056 12.99 14.75 -39.70
C LEU A 1056 12.87 15.17 -41.17
N ASN A 1057 13.54 16.24 -41.62
CA ASN A 1057 13.55 16.62 -43.04
C ASN A 1057 14.17 15.54 -43.95
N HIS A 1058 15.20 14.83 -43.48
CA HIS A 1058 15.72 13.67 -44.21
C HIS A 1058 14.65 12.58 -44.36
N LEU A 1059 13.94 12.26 -43.27
CA LEU A 1059 12.84 11.30 -43.29
C LEU A 1059 11.74 11.70 -44.28
N LEU A 1060 11.25 12.93 -44.17
CA LEU A 1060 10.15 13.44 -45.02
C LEU A 1060 10.51 13.36 -46.51
N LYS A 1061 11.76 13.67 -46.86
CA LYS A 1061 12.25 13.57 -48.24
C LYS A 1061 12.35 12.12 -48.73
N GLU A 1062 12.82 11.20 -47.90
CA GLU A 1062 13.00 9.78 -48.28
C GLU A 1062 11.67 9.04 -48.46
N ILE A 1063 10.61 9.47 -47.76
CA ILE A 1063 9.28 8.86 -47.86
C ILE A 1063 8.32 9.63 -48.78
N ASP A 1064 8.79 10.70 -49.45
CA ASP A 1064 7.99 11.64 -50.25
C ASP A 1064 6.73 12.16 -49.52
N ALA A 1065 6.87 12.47 -48.22
CA ALA A 1065 5.75 12.98 -47.42
C ALA A 1065 5.41 14.43 -47.81
N LYS A 1066 4.12 14.70 -48.04
CA LYS A 1066 3.60 16.01 -48.47
C LYS A 1066 2.67 16.59 -47.41
N ASP A 1067 2.61 17.92 -47.35
CA ASP A 1067 1.71 18.67 -46.46
C ASP A 1067 1.92 18.39 -44.95
N ILE A 1068 3.10 17.96 -44.52
CA ILE A 1068 3.38 17.74 -43.09
C ILE A 1068 3.69 19.06 -42.40
N VAL A 1069 2.81 19.46 -41.46
CA VAL A 1069 2.91 20.73 -40.73
C VAL A 1069 3.48 20.56 -39.32
N ALA A 1070 3.34 19.37 -38.75
CA ALA A 1070 3.78 19.05 -37.40
C ALA A 1070 4.14 17.57 -37.26
N ALA A 1071 4.92 17.25 -36.23
CA ALA A 1071 5.24 15.87 -35.88
C ALA A 1071 5.30 15.66 -34.37
N GLU A 1072 4.94 14.48 -33.91
CA GLU A 1072 5.22 13.99 -32.57
C GLU A 1072 6.42 13.04 -32.63
N ILE A 1073 7.47 13.39 -31.88
CA ILE A 1073 8.69 12.59 -31.80
C ILE A 1073 8.90 12.14 -30.37
N GLY A 1074 9.07 10.83 -30.19
CA GLY A 1074 9.21 10.24 -28.86
C GLY A 1074 7.92 10.14 -28.05
N GLY A 1075 6.77 10.13 -28.75
CA GLY A 1075 5.48 9.70 -28.22
C GLY A 1075 4.76 10.71 -27.32
N CYS A 1076 3.74 10.23 -26.59
CA CYS A 1076 2.80 11.04 -25.83
C CYS A 1076 3.41 11.90 -24.70
N THR A 1077 4.63 11.59 -24.26
CA THR A 1077 5.32 12.33 -23.19
C THR A 1077 6.03 13.60 -23.68
N GLU A 1078 6.26 13.73 -24.99
CA GLU A 1078 7.02 14.85 -25.57
C GLU A 1078 6.07 15.88 -26.23
N PRO A 1079 6.46 17.17 -26.29
CA PRO A 1079 5.73 18.18 -27.07
C PRO A 1079 5.67 17.86 -28.57
N ILE A 1080 4.64 18.38 -29.26
CA ILE A 1080 4.58 18.36 -30.73
C ILE A 1080 5.59 19.38 -31.27
N ILE A 1081 6.32 18.99 -32.32
CA ILE A 1081 7.26 19.87 -33.02
C ILE A 1081 6.66 20.39 -34.34
N PHE A 1082 7.09 21.58 -34.73
CA PHE A 1082 6.66 22.28 -35.94
C PHE A 1082 7.86 22.58 -36.84
N GLY A 1083 7.61 22.95 -38.10
CA GLY A 1083 8.59 23.08 -39.19
C GLY A 1083 9.97 23.65 -38.81
N SER A 1084 10.02 24.69 -37.96
CA SER A 1084 11.28 25.27 -37.42
C SER A 1084 12.25 24.29 -36.77
N LYS A 1085 11.81 23.08 -36.40
CA LYS A 1085 12.62 22.05 -35.74
C LYS A 1085 12.87 20.81 -36.62
N PHE A 1086 12.44 20.78 -37.88
CA PHE A 1086 12.53 19.58 -38.71
C PHE A 1086 13.97 19.22 -39.10
N ASP A 1087 14.90 20.18 -39.08
CA ASP A 1087 16.33 19.92 -39.27
C ASP A 1087 17.05 19.41 -38.00
N THR A 1088 16.34 19.36 -36.86
CA THR A 1088 16.91 18.82 -35.62
C THR A 1088 17.19 17.32 -35.79
N LEU A 1089 18.39 16.89 -35.39
CA LEU A 1089 18.82 15.50 -35.54
C LEU A 1089 18.16 14.58 -34.49
N PHE A 1090 17.85 13.36 -34.88
CA PHE A 1090 17.43 12.28 -33.98
C PHE A 1090 18.61 11.83 -33.12
N GLY A 1091 18.44 11.86 -31.80
CA GLY A 1091 19.49 11.53 -30.85
C GLY A 1091 18.99 11.40 -29.42
N PHE A 1092 19.94 11.31 -28.49
CA PHE A 1092 19.66 11.37 -27.05
C PHE A 1092 20.46 12.50 -26.43
N GLY A 1093 19.78 13.42 -25.74
CA GLY A 1093 20.42 14.55 -25.05
C GLY A 1093 19.82 15.91 -25.42
N LYS A 1094 20.50 16.98 -25.01
CA LYS A 1094 20.06 18.35 -25.29
C LYS A 1094 20.27 18.67 -26.77
N GLY A 1095 19.28 19.32 -27.38
CA GLY A 1095 19.38 19.80 -28.77
C GLY A 1095 19.07 18.74 -29.84
N THR A 1096 18.66 17.54 -29.45
CA THR A 1096 18.26 16.46 -30.38
C THR A 1096 16.78 16.13 -30.23
N LEU A 1097 16.17 15.54 -31.26
CA LEU A 1097 14.86 14.92 -31.18
C LEU A 1097 14.99 13.54 -30.53
N ASN A 1098 14.17 13.24 -29.52
CA ASN A 1098 14.27 12.01 -28.73
C ASN A 1098 14.13 10.77 -29.62
N ALA A 1099 15.25 10.07 -29.82
CA ALA A 1099 15.32 8.88 -30.65
C ALA A 1099 14.87 7.60 -29.91
N VAL A 1100 13.80 7.63 -29.12
CA VAL A 1100 13.22 6.40 -28.56
C VAL A 1100 12.68 5.48 -29.67
N GLY A 1101 12.19 6.06 -30.76
CA GLY A 1101 11.82 5.33 -31.98
C GLY A 1101 10.53 5.83 -32.62
N SER A 1102 9.59 6.40 -31.88
CA SER A 1102 8.30 6.83 -32.45
C SER A 1102 8.39 8.16 -33.19
N VAL A 1103 7.80 8.20 -34.39
CA VAL A 1103 7.58 9.38 -35.22
C VAL A 1103 6.15 9.36 -35.75
N VAL A 1104 5.35 10.38 -35.42
CA VAL A 1104 3.97 10.52 -35.92
C VAL A 1104 3.87 11.81 -36.69
N LEU A 1105 3.49 11.72 -37.96
CA LEU A 1105 3.39 12.87 -38.86
C LEU A 1105 1.94 13.38 -38.92
N PHE A 1106 1.78 14.71 -38.88
CA PHE A 1106 0.49 15.37 -38.96
C PHE A 1106 0.46 16.35 -40.13
N ASN A 1107 -0.54 16.19 -40.99
CA ASN A 1107 -0.81 17.11 -42.10
C ASN A 1107 -1.66 18.31 -41.66
N SER A 1108 -1.92 19.24 -42.58
CA SER A 1108 -2.66 20.47 -42.31
C SER A 1108 -4.12 20.25 -41.88
N SER A 1109 -4.70 19.08 -42.16
CA SER A 1109 -6.09 18.73 -41.80
C SER A 1109 -6.28 18.26 -40.35
N CYS A 1110 -5.17 17.97 -39.65
CA CYS A 1110 -5.20 17.44 -38.29
C CYS A 1110 -5.57 18.49 -37.24
N ASP A 1111 -6.54 18.17 -36.38
CA ASP A 1111 -6.83 18.95 -35.17
C ASP A 1111 -5.78 18.67 -34.08
N LEU A 1112 -4.70 19.46 -34.09
CA LEU A 1112 -3.62 19.35 -33.11
C LEU A 1112 -4.07 19.66 -31.67
N GLY A 1113 -5.15 20.44 -31.48
CA GLY A 1113 -5.74 20.67 -30.16
C GLY A 1113 -6.32 19.39 -29.58
N LYS A 1114 -6.97 18.58 -30.42
CA LYS A 1114 -7.44 17.24 -30.05
C LYS A 1114 -6.31 16.24 -29.82
N ILE A 1115 -5.21 16.33 -30.56
CA ILE A 1115 -3.99 15.54 -30.29
C ILE A 1115 -3.42 15.87 -28.91
N TYR A 1116 -3.29 17.15 -28.57
CA TYR A 1116 -2.83 17.56 -27.23
C TYR A 1116 -3.77 17.10 -26.10
N GLU A 1117 -5.10 17.17 -26.28
CA GLU A 1117 -6.05 16.61 -25.31
C GLU A 1117 -5.80 15.10 -25.13
N ASN A 1118 -5.66 14.34 -26.22
CA ASN A 1118 -5.40 12.90 -26.16
C ASN A 1118 -4.08 12.58 -25.43
N LYS A 1119 -3.02 13.35 -25.66
CA LYS A 1119 -1.74 13.20 -24.94
C LYS A 1119 -1.89 13.49 -23.44
N LEU A 1120 -2.57 14.57 -23.05
CA LEU A 1120 -2.81 14.88 -21.63
C LEU A 1120 -3.71 13.84 -20.97
N LYS A 1121 -4.70 13.32 -21.70
CA LYS A 1121 -5.55 12.21 -21.28
C LYS A 1121 -4.73 10.94 -21.04
N PHE A 1122 -3.83 10.58 -21.97
CA PHE A 1122 -2.87 9.47 -21.80
C PHE A 1122 -2.03 9.65 -20.54
N MET A 1123 -1.44 10.84 -20.33
CA MET A 1123 -0.65 11.12 -19.13
C MET A 1123 -1.46 10.93 -17.84
N SER A 1124 -2.75 11.29 -17.90
CA SER A 1124 -3.69 11.11 -16.80
C SER A 1124 -4.03 9.63 -16.57
N GLU A 1125 -4.43 8.88 -17.59
CA GLU A 1125 -4.88 7.49 -17.46
C GLU A 1125 -3.72 6.55 -17.12
N GLU A 1126 -2.56 6.71 -17.76
CA GLU A 1126 -1.38 5.85 -17.57
C GLU A 1126 -0.50 6.21 -16.36
N SER A 1127 -0.92 7.22 -15.58
CA SER A 1127 -0.27 7.52 -14.30
C SER A 1127 -0.43 6.34 -13.35
N CYS A 1128 0.67 5.87 -12.74
CA CYS A 1128 0.65 4.86 -11.66
C CYS A 1128 -0.06 5.33 -10.37
N LYS A 1129 -0.52 6.59 -10.32
CA LYS A 1129 -1.25 7.18 -9.21
C LYS A 1129 -0.52 7.24 -7.87
N GLN A 1130 0.81 7.16 -7.86
CA GLN A 1130 1.58 7.14 -6.62
C GLN A 1130 1.86 8.55 -6.04
N CYS A 1131 2.49 9.45 -6.80
CA CYS A 1131 2.87 10.79 -6.30
C CYS A 1131 1.87 11.88 -6.72
N VAL A 1132 1.46 12.73 -5.78
CA VAL A 1132 0.47 13.81 -5.99
C VAL A 1132 0.69 14.67 -7.24
N PRO A 1133 1.90 15.23 -7.50
CA PRO A 1133 2.07 16.11 -8.66
C PRO A 1133 1.84 15.41 -10.00
N CYS A 1134 2.01 14.09 -10.06
CA CYS A 1134 1.63 13.31 -11.22
C CYS A 1134 0.18 12.83 -11.13
N ARG A 1135 -0.20 12.14 -10.05
CA ARG A 1135 -1.53 11.52 -9.85
C ARG A 1135 -2.68 12.50 -10.01
N ASP A 1136 -2.63 13.59 -9.26
CA ASP A 1136 -3.69 14.59 -9.21
C ASP A 1136 -3.40 15.69 -10.26
N GLY A 1137 -2.12 16.03 -10.45
CA GLY A 1137 -1.69 17.02 -11.44
C GLY A 1137 -2.07 16.67 -12.87
N SER A 1138 -1.74 15.47 -13.37
CA SER A 1138 -2.06 15.08 -14.75
C SER A 1138 -3.56 15.11 -15.04
N TYR A 1139 -4.38 14.75 -14.06
CA TYR A 1139 -5.83 14.80 -14.16
C TYR A 1139 -6.34 16.25 -14.26
N ILE A 1140 -5.85 17.14 -13.40
CA ILE A 1140 -6.20 18.57 -13.43
C ILE A 1140 -5.71 19.23 -14.71
N PHE A 1141 -4.51 18.93 -15.19
CA PHE A 1141 -3.97 19.47 -16.45
C PHE A 1141 -4.83 19.07 -17.65
N HIS A 1142 -5.24 17.81 -17.74
CA HIS A 1142 -6.14 17.34 -18.80
C HIS A 1142 -7.50 18.07 -18.73
N ARG A 1143 -8.12 18.19 -17.55
CA ARG A 1143 -9.42 18.88 -17.42
C ARG A 1143 -9.34 20.37 -17.75
N ALA A 1144 -8.31 21.06 -17.25
CA ALA A 1144 -8.11 22.48 -17.53
C ALA A 1144 -7.87 22.74 -19.02
N PHE A 1145 -7.08 21.88 -19.68
CA PHE A 1145 -6.85 21.98 -21.12
C PHE A 1145 -8.12 21.69 -21.92
N LYS A 1146 -8.87 20.65 -21.54
CA LYS A 1146 -10.13 20.30 -22.16
C LYS A 1146 -11.14 21.44 -22.09
N GLU A 1147 -11.32 22.04 -20.92
CA GLU A 1147 -12.21 23.19 -20.72
C GLU A 1147 -11.77 24.39 -21.58
N LEU A 1148 -10.46 24.69 -21.60
CA LEU A 1148 -9.90 25.75 -22.43
C LEU A 1148 -10.18 25.53 -23.91
N ARG A 1149 -10.03 24.29 -24.39
CA ARG A 1149 -10.31 23.97 -25.79
C ARG A 1149 -11.79 24.04 -26.12
N ASP A 1150 -12.63 23.47 -25.27
CA ASP A 1150 -14.07 23.35 -25.53
C ASP A 1150 -14.82 24.70 -25.35
N THR A 1151 -14.28 25.63 -24.56
CA THR A 1151 -14.97 26.90 -24.21
C THR A 1151 -14.17 28.17 -24.52
N GLY A 1152 -12.88 28.07 -24.87
CA GLY A 1152 -11.98 29.21 -25.03
C GLY A 1152 -11.55 29.88 -23.72
N LYS A 1153 -12.03 29.41 -22.55
CA LYS A 1153 -11.72 29.94 -21.22
C LYS A 1153 -11.35 28.81 -20.26
N SER A 1154 -10.55 29.12 -19.24
CA SER A 1154 -10.26 28.17 -18.16
C SER A 1154 -10.72 28.75 -16.82
N SER A 1155 -11.44 27.96 -16.04
CA SER A 1155 -11.79 28.28 -14.65
C SER A 1155 -10.62 28.08 -13.68
N TYR A 1156 -9.52 27.48 -14.16
CA TYR A 1156 -8.33 27.18 -13.39
C TYR A 1156 -7.35 28.35 -13.38
N ASN A 1157 -6.65 28.54 -12.26
CA ASN A 1157 -5.59 29.53 -12.16
C ASN A 1157 -4.34 29.10 -12.96
N MET A 1158 -4.05 29.81 -14.06
CA MET A 1158 -2.92 29.49 -14.95
C MET A 1158 -1.55 29.54 -14.28
N ARG A 1159 -1.32 30.48 -13.35
CA ARG A 1159 -0.07 30.55 -12.59
C ARG A 1159 0.07 29.30 -11.71
N ALA A 1160 -1.00 28.91 -11.03
CA ALA A 1160 -1.00 27.72 -10.20
C ALA A 1160 -0.76 26.46 -11.05
N LEU A 1161 -1.28 26.39 -12.29
CA LEU A 1161 -1.07 25.24 -13.19
C LEU A 1161 0.40 25.15 -13.60
N SER A 1162 1.02 26.29 -13.90
CA SER A 1162 2.45 26.38 -14.19
C SER A 1162 3.33 25.94 -13.02
N VAL A 1163 3.02 26.38 -11.80
CA VAL A 1163 3.78 25.97 -10.60
C VAL A 1163 3.59 24.47 -10.31
N ALA A 1164 2.37 23.95 -10.48
CA ALA A 1164 2.08 22.54 -10.30
C ALA A 1164 2.81 21.66 -11.32
N SER A 1165 2.88 22.08 -12.60
CA SER A 1165 3.59 21.32 -13.63
C SER A 1165 5.10 21.36 -13.42
N GLU A 1166 5.66 22.50 -13.00
CA GLU A 1166 7.07 22.62 -12.60
C GLU A 1166 7.39 21.74 -11.37
N SER A 1167 6.52 21.74 -10.36
CA SER A 1167 6.64 20.81 -9.21
C SER A 1167 6.65 19.35 -9.67
N ALA A 1168 5.85 18.99 -10.68
CA ALA A 1168 5.84 17.65 -11.25
C ALA A 1168 7.17 17.31 -11.95
N ALA A 1169 7.72 18.22 -12.76
CA ALA A 1169 9.04 18.07 -13.38
C ALA A 1169 10.17 17.85 -12.37
N ARG A 1170 10.11 18.56 -11.24
CA ARG A 1170 11.19 18.56 -10.26
C ARG A 1170 11.05 17.49 -9.18
N SER A 1171 9.83 17.09 -8.82
CA SER A 1171 9.58 16.25 -7.66
C SER A 1171 8.87 14.93 -7.95
N SER A 1172 8.40 14.63 -9.16
CA SER A 1172 7.81 13.31 -9.46
C SER A 1172 8.82 12.16 -9.30
N ILE A 1173 8.32 10.98 -8.92
CA ILE A 1173 9.15 9.78 -8.67
C ILE A 1173 9.84 9.31 -9.95
N CYS A 1174 9.09 9.20 -11.05
CA CYS A 1174 9.57 8.67 -12.32
C CYS A 1174 9.48 9.68 -13.47
N ALA A 1175 10.02 9.32 -14.63
CA ALA A 1175 10.06 10.16 -15.83
C ALA A 1175 8.66 10.56 -16.34
N HIS A 1176 7.64 9.72 -16.17
CA HIS A 1176 6.26 10.03 -16.57
C HIS A 1176 5.75 11.34 -15.98
N GLY A 1177 5.81 11.47 -14.65
CA GLY A 1177 5.42 12.72 -13.99
C GLY A 1177 6.35 13.89 -14.30
N LYS A 1178 7.62 13.61 -14.63
CA LYS A 1178 8.59 14.67 -14.95
C LYS A 1178 8.36 15.30 -16.32
N ALA A 1179 7.78 14.55 -17.26
CA ALA A 1179 7.47 15.01 -18.61
C ALA A 1179 6.31 16.03 -18.66
N LEU A 1180 5.51 16.13 -17.59
CA LEU A 1180 4.29 16.94 -17.58
C LEU A 1180 4.54 18.44 -17.84
N GLU A 1181 5.62 19.04 -17.33
CA GLU A 1181 5.87 20.48 -17.50
C GLU A 1181 5.99 20.86 -18.99
N GLY A 1182 6.86 20.16 -19.72
CA GLY A 1182 7.10 20.44 -21.14
C GLY A 1182 5.84 20.27 -21.98
N LEU A 1183 5.11 19.17 -21.76
CA LEU A 1183 3.88 18.88 -22.48
C LEU A 1183 2.76 19.88 -22.17
N VAL A 1184 2.53 20.18 -20.89
CA VAL A 1184 1.48 21.13 -20.47
C VAL A 1184 1.78 22.51 -21.02
N LYS A 1185 3.02 23.00 -20.88
CA LYS A 1185 3.39 24.30 -21.43
C LYS A 1185 3.16 24.38 -22.93
N ALA A 1186 3.61 23.39 -23.69
CA ALA A 1186 3.42 23.35 -25.14
C ALA A 1186 1.94 23.30 -25.56
N ALA A 1187 1.13 22.52 -24.86
CA ALA A 1187 -0.30 22.41 -25.12
C ALA A 1187 -1.02 23.75 -24.91
N PHE A 1188 -0.80 24.40 -23.75
CA PHE A 1188 -1.44 25.68 -23.45
C PHE A 1188 -0.91 26.83 -24.31
N ASP A 1189 0.40 26.85 -24.62
CA ASP A 1189 0.99 27.83 -25.55
C ASP A 1189 0.41 27.68 -26.96
N PHE A 1190 0.15 26.45 -27.40
CA PHE A 1190 -0.53 26.18 -28.68
C PHE A 1190 -1.94 26.79 -28.68
N MET A 1191 -2.76 26.46 -27.69
CA MET A 1191 -4.14 26.98 -27.60
C MET A 1191 -4.22 28.50 -27.49
N ASN A 1192 -3.25 29.14 -26.82
CA ASN A 1192 -3.19 30.60 -26.72
C ASN A 1192 -2.85 31.29 -28.05
N LYS A 1193 -2.11 30.61 -28.95
CA LYS A 1193 -1.74 31.14 -30.28
C LYS A 1193 -2.81 30.83 -31.33
N THR A 1194 -3.50 29.70 -31.20
CA THR A 1194 -4.50 29.22 -32.16
C THR A 1194 -5.92 29.41 -31.66
N LYS A 1195 -6.17 30.42 -30.81
CA LYS A 1195 -7.44 30.61 -30.09
C LYS A 1195 -8.61 30.33 -31.04
N PRO A 1196 -9.56 29.45 -30.66
CA PRO A 1196 -10.73 29.22 -31.48
C PRO A 1196 -11.46 30.56 -31.69
N ASN A 1197 -11.72 30.92 -32.94
CA ASN A 1197 -12.67 31.99 -33.29
C ASN A 1197 -14.06 31.49 -32.87
N TYR A 1198 -14.44 31.74 -31.62
CA TYR A 1198 -15.80 31.53 -31.13
C TYR A 1198 -16.65 32.77 -31.34
#